data_AF-A0A8S2B4Z5-F1
#
_entry.id   AF-A0A8S2B4Z5-F1
#
_cell.length_a   1.000
_cell.length_b   1.000
_cell.length_c   1.000
_cell.angle_alpha   90.00
_cell.angle_beta   90.00
_cell.angle_gamma   90.00
#
_symmetry.space_group_name_H-M   'P 1'
#
loop_
_entity.id
_entity.type
_entity.pdbx_description
1 polymer ?
#
loop_
_entity_poly.entity_id
_entity_poly.type
_entity_poly.pdbx_seq_one_letter_code
_entity_poly.pdbx_strand_id
1 'polypeptide(L)'
;MPSLISQQWQERTSGFFSSSGTKLREAGQTAGSFVGEVAKDAKVNVADVAERVGSLFKSRWAILQQPATRHAVQEHLITAAATTGTLVRKGITETKEKVSVGKTKVEEAAKKTAQKSKTILTDIERWQKGVASSDVFGVAIEITVQRQESSRPIPLVLIKCADYLILTGLNSPNLFKAEGDKKLIQQLVSAYNQDPSASIPEGVNPVDVAALMKYYLASLPTPLTTFELYNEIKDARSSIHRMRKSLQKLSNANYNTLEFITALLLRVSQKSLLNKMDSHSLAMEMAPVIMWREDNRPDSYREYWRRPSRSPKKSNDFETATPWDLLSDEGEGPDVSSSIPLDDIVQVDFGVVEVVQCLIEHHNAIFTDAAETLLELTAMARSDLLIFVSTLLLFLPLLTVADAELVKSEKFPVVVSTWPFLGAVRAAWRAVDSGCSAVEAVVEGCSACEELRCDGTVGPGGSPDENGETMIDALVMDGVTMEVGAVAAMRYIKDGIRAAHLVMKYSQHTLLAGEGASAFAISMGLPGPMNLSSPESVKKWSDWKENQCQPNFRKNVVPANDCGPYKPNNGAVNVSGDKRTESCEMGAIEYRPPLVGPHNHDTISMAVIDKMGHIAVGTSTNGATYKIPGRVGDGPIVGSSAYADDEVGGCGATGDGDTMMRFLPCYQVVESMRQGMKPGEAAKDAISRIARRYPDFVGAVVAVDKNGSHAGACHGWMFQYSVQNPDMDDVQVFTVLP
;
A
#
# COMPACT_ATOMS: atom_id res chain seq x y z
N MET A 1 22.59 50.86 15.96
CA MET A 1 22.66 50.54 17.40
C MET A 1 22.56 49.03 17.54
N PRO A 2 23.57 48.32 18.10
CA PRO A 2 23.49 46.88 18.31
C PRO A 2 22.61 46.55 19.51
N SER A 3 21.87 45.47 19.37
CA SER A 3 20.76 45.00 20.19
C SER A 3 21.16 44.41 21.56
N LEU A 4 20.28 44.63 22.52
CA LEU A 4 20.26 44.24 23.94
C LEU A 4 20.26 42.71 24.25
N ILE A 5 20.74 41.85 23.35
CA ILE A 5 20.63 40.38 23.49
C ILE A 5 21.80 39.78 24.30
N SER A 6 22.83 40.55 24.64
CA SER A 6 24.06 40.03 25.26
C SER A 6 24.00 39.78 26.79
N GLN A 7 23.05 40.33 27.54
CA GLN A 7 23.06 40.22 29.01
C GLN A 7 22.32 38.98 29.55
N GLN A 8 21.27 38.49 28.86
CA GLN A 8 20.50 37.32 29.30
C GLN A 8 21.28 35.99 29.20
N TRP A 9 22.37 35.96 28.43
CA TRP A 9 23.18 34.76 28.20
C TRP A 9 24.19 34.47 29.33
N GLN A 10 24.65 35.50 30.04
CA GLN A 10 25.62 35.32 31.14
C GLN A 10 24.96 34.81 32.43
N GLU A 11 23.70 35.16 32.71
CA GLU A 11 22.99 34.66 33.89
C GLU A 11 22.54 33.20 33.76
N ARG A 12 22.22 32.73 32.55
CA ARG A 12 21.80 31.34 32.32
C ARG A 12 22.96 30.34 32.35
N THR A 13 24.18 30.79 32.10
CA THR A 13 25.37 29.92 32.12
C THR A 13 25.91 29.71 33.53
N SER A 14 25.80 30.70 34.43
CA SER A 14 26.26 30.56 35.82
C SER A 14 25.42 29.57 36.65
N GLY A 15 24.10 29.50 36.41
CA GLY A 15 23.21 28.54 37.07
C GLY A 15 23.48 27.07 36.69
N PHE A 16 23.95 26.82 35.47
CA PHE A 16 24.21 25.46 34.98
C PHE A 16 25.48 24.84 35.62
N PHE A 17 26.51 25.64 35.86
CA PHE A 17 27.76 25.18 36.49
C PHE A 17 27.67 25.04 38.02
N SER A 18 26.75 25.77 38.67
CA SER A 18 26.48 25.61 40.11
C SER A 18 25.80 24.26 40.44
N SER A 19 24.81 23.84 39.65
CA SER A 19 24.04 22.60 39.91
C SER A 19 24.77 21.30 39.56
N SER A 20 25.86 21.38 38.79
CA SER A 20 26.64 20.22 38.39
C SER A 20 27.78 19.89 39.36
N GLY A 21 28.26 20.88 40.13
CA GLY A 21 29.28 20.69 41.17
C GLY A 21 28.77 19.94 42.41
N THR A 22 27.50 20.13 42.76
CA THR A 22 26.86 19.45 43.91
C THR A 22 26.60 17.97 43.62
N LYS A 23 26.18 17.63 42.39
CA LYS A 23 25.95 16.24 41.94
C LYS A 23 27.23 15.42 41.78
N LEU A 24 28.36 16.05 41.46
CA LEU A 24 29.67 15.40 41.45
C LEU A 24 30.21 15.13 42.87
N ARG A 25 29.82 15.96 43.85
CA ARG A 25 30.21 15.81 45.26
C ARG A 25 29.41 14.70 45.96
N GLU A 26 28.12 14.55 45.62
CA GLU A 26 27.27 13.43 46.07
C GLU A 26 27.67 12.08 45.44
N ALA A 27 28.09 12.08 44.16
CA ALA A 27 28.63 10.88 43.51
C ALA A 27 29.97 10.43 44.11
N GLY A 28 30.79 11.37 44.58
CA GLY A 28 32.05 11.09 45.29
C GLY A 28 31.86 10.51 46.70
N GLN A 29 30.80 10.91 47.42
CA GLN A 29 30.49 10.35 48.75
C GLN A 29 29.82 8.97 48.67
N THR A 30 29.08 8.69 47.60
CA THR A 30 28.40 7.39 47.40
C THR A 30 29.35 6.28 46.90
N ALA A 31 30.51 6.65 46.36
CA ALA A 31 31.59 5.71 46.04
C ALA A 31 32.46 5.32 47.27
N GLY A 32 32.30 6.02 48.40
CA GLY A 32 33.10 5.84 49.62
C GLY A 32 32.64 4.72 50.56
N SER A 33 31.56 3.99 50.24
CA SER A 33 30.98 2.94 51.11
C SER A 33 31.11 1.51 50.56
N PHE A 34 31.77 1.29 49.42
CA PHE A 34 31.91 -0.06 48.84
C PHE A 34 33.36 -0.48 48.53
N VAL A 35 34.36 0.28 48.99
CA VAL A 35 35.77 -0.13 48.88
C VAL A 35 36.49 0.21 50.19
N GLY A 36 36.03 -0.43 51.26
CA GLY A 36 36.69 -0.44 52.58
C GLY A 36 37.48 -1.71 52.88
N GLU A 37 37.56 -2.67 51.95
CA GLU A 37 38.09 -4.00 52.29
C GLU A 37 39.05 -4.65 51.28
N VAL A 38 39.54 -3.91 50.28
CA VAL A 38 40.69 -4.38 49.48
C VAL A 38 41.58 -3.21 49.08
N ALA A 39 42.37 -2.73 50.03
CA ALA A 39 43.51 -1.86 49.76
C ALA A 39 44.72 -2.38 50.53
N LYS A 40 45.45 -3.32 49.93
CA LYS A 40 46.88 -3.56 50.19
C LYS A 40 47.53 -4.04 48.90
N ASP A 41 48.00 -3.09 48.10
CA ASP A 41 49.41 -2.97 47.73
C ASP A 41 49.60 -2.13 46.46
N ALA A 42 50.76 -1.47 46.42
CA ALA A 42 51.31 -0.62 45.37
C ALA A 42 50.78 0.83 45.28
N LYS A 43 51.42 1.68 46.10
CA LYS A 43 51.66 3.10 45.81
C LYS A 43 52.23 3.28 44.38
N VAL A 44 51.73 4.26 43.63
CA VAL A 44 52.50 5.38 42.99
C VAL A 44 51.63 6.11 41.95
N ASN A 45 51.39 7.40 42.25
CA ASN A 45 51.14 8.60 41.42
C ASN A 45 50.30 8.53 40.13
N VAL A 46 48.98 8.78 40.27
CA VAL A 46 48.05 9.13 39.17
C VAL A 46 47.94 10.66 38.95
N ALA A 47 48.51 11.48 39.83
CA ALA A 47 48.43 12.94 39.74
C ALA A 47 49.31 13.55 38.63
N ASP A 48 50.44 12.93 38.27
CA ASP A 48 51.38 13.43 37.26
C ASP A 48 50.91 13.23 35.81
N VAL A 49 50.00 12.27 35.58
CA VAL A 49 49.50 11.93 34.23
C VAL A 49 48.35 12.85 33.83
N ALA A 50 47.57 13.35 34.80
CA ALA A 50 46.44 14.23 34.55
C ALA A 50 46.88 15.64 34.08
N GLU A 51 48.06 16.11 34.51
CA GLU A 51 48.55 17.46 34.20
C GLU A 51 49.17 17.56 32.79
N ARG A 52 49.76 16.47 32.26
CA ARG A 52 50.35 16.42 30.91
C ARG A 52 49.32 16.33 29.77
N VAL A 53 48.16 15.73 30.00
CA VAL A 53 47.12 15.58 28.97
C VAL A 53 46.32 16.88 28.80
N GLY A 54 46.17 17.66 29.88
CA GLY A 54 45.46 18.95 29.86
C GLY A 54 46.16 20.07 29.07
N SER A 55 47.50 20.05 28.98
CA SER A 55 48.25 21.09 28.24
C SER A 55 48.31 20.84 26.73
N LEU A 56 48.25 19.57 26.30
CA LEU A 56 48.24 19.18 24.89
C LEU A 56 46.91 19.48 24.18
N PHE A 57 45.79 19.49 24.91
CA PHE A 57 44.48 19.81 24.34
C PHE A 57 44.24 21.31 24.16
N LYS A 58 44.87 22.17 25.00
CA LYS A 58 44.75 23.62 24.90
C LYS A 58 45.57 24.24 23.76
N SER A 59 46.68 23.61 23.35
CA SER A 59 47.55 24.12 22.28
C SER A 59 47.04 23.80 20.86
N ARG A 60 46.17 22.80 20.70
CA ARG A 60 45.62 22.39 19.39
C ARG A 60 44.25 23.00 19.05
N TRP A 61 43.57 23.62 20.00
CA TRP A 61 42.27 24.29 19.78
C TRP A 61 42.40 25.69 19.14
N ALA A 62 43.60 26.28 19.16
CA ALA A 62 43.86 27.61 18.59
C ALA A 62 44.19 27.61 17.08
N ILE A 63 44.26 26.44 16.42
CA ILE A 63 44.66 26.30 15.00
C ILE A 63 43.46 26.10 14.06
N LEU A 64 42.23 25.98 14.58
CA LEU A 64 41.01 25.71 13.79
C LEU A 64 40.11 26.93 13.53
N GLN A 65 40.64 28.14 13.64
CA GLN A 65 39.98 29.35 13.14
C GLN A 65 40.78 29.94 11.98
N GLN A 66 40.45 29.53 10.74
CA GLN A 66 40.42 30.37 9.52
C GLN A 66 39.98 29.57 8.28
N PRO A 67 39.31 30.19 7.27
CA PRO A 67 38.66 29.49 6.15
C PRO A 67 39.43 29.63 4.80
N ALA A 68 39.43 28.60 3.94
CA ALA A 68 39.23 28.67 2.47
C ALA A 68 39.75 27.45 1.65
N THR A 69 38.87 27.00 0.73
CA THR A 69 39.09 26.46 -0.63
C THR A 69 39.64 25.05 -0.94
N ARG A 70 39.03 24.51 -2.01
CA ARG A 70 39.10 23.19 -2.67
C ARG A 70 40.47 22.86 -3.30
N HIS A 71 40.63 21.56 -3.59
CA HIS A 71 41.63 20.88 -4.43
C HIS A 71 42.97 20.49 -3.78
N ALA A 72 42.96 19.33 -3.11
CA ALA A 72 44.06 18.35 -3.12
C ALA A 72 43.50 17.00 -2.66
N VAL A 73 42.72 16.39 -3.54
CA VAL A 73 42.35 14.98 -3.48
C VAL A 73 43.62 14.16 -3.76
N GLN A 74 43.63 12.91 -3.32
CA GLN A 74 44.02 11.78 -4.19
C GLN A 74 45.40 11.12 -4.09
N GLU A 75 46.31 11.47 -3.17
CA GLU A 75 47.63 10.80 -3.15
C GLU A 75 48.05 10.05 -1.87
N HIS A 76 47.33 10.16 -0.75
CA HIS A 76 47.83 9.57 0.51
C HIS A 76 47.06 8.39 1.11
N LEU A 77 46.05 7.87 0.41
CA LEU A 77 45.26 6.74 0.92
C LEU A 77 45.52 5.39 0.24
N ILE A 78 46.34 5.34 -0.82
CA ILE A 78 46.66 4.06 -1.50
C ILE A 78 47.94 3.39 -0.95
N THR A 79 48.75 4.08 -0.14
CA THR A 79 50.05 3.55 0.31
C THR A 79 50.01 2.83 1.67
N ALA A 80 48.90 2.88 2.42
CA ALA A 80 48.85 2.34 3.80
C ALA A 80 48.22 0.95 3.95
N ALA A 81 47.79 0.31 2.85
CA ALA A 81 47.08 -0.97 2.89
C ALA A 81 47.93 -2.21 2.52
N ALA A 82 49.24 -2.04 2.30
CA ALA A 82 50.14 -3.16 2.04
C ALA A 82 51.25 -3.18 3.09
N THR A 83 51.51 -4.36 3.67
CA THR A 83 52.54 -4.73 4.67
C THR A 83 52.24 -4.38 6.14
N THR A 84 52.27 -5.26 7.15
CA THR A 84 52.56 -6.70 7.28
C THR A 84 52.16 -7.09 8.71
N GLY A 85 51.55 -8.27 8.90
CA GLY A 85 51.43 -8.90 10.21
C GLY A 85 52.58 -9.87 10.48
N THR A 86 53.05 -9.97 11.74
CA THR A 86 53.41 -11.21 12.48
C THR A 86 54.24 -10.89 13.73
N LEU A 87 54.16 -11.79 14.74
CA LEU A 87 54.78 -11.78 16.09
C LEU A 87 53.94 -11.00 17.12
N VAL A 88 53.34 -11.60 18.15
CA VAL A 88 53.88 -12.61 19.06
C VAL A 88 52.74 -13.48 19.61
N ARG A 89 52.90 -14.80 19.46
CA ARG A 89 52.24 -15.84 20.23
C ARG A 89 53.28 -16.39 21.21
N LYS A 90 53.11 -16.15 22.52
CA LYS A 90 53.63 -16.98 23.64
C LYS A 90 53.24 -16.35 24.97
N GLY A 91 52.55 -17.09 25.85
CA GLY A 91 52.37 -16.66 27.23
C GLY A 91 51.10 -17.11 27.94
N ILE A 92 50.99 -18.41 28.18
CA ILE A 92 50.44 -19.03 29.39
C ILE A 92 48.92 -18.94 29.63
N THR A 93 48.32 -20.13 29.45
CA THR A 93 47.13 -20.66 30.09
C THR A 93 47.26 -20.70 31.61
N GLU A 94 46.42 -19.97 32.35
CA GLU A 94 45.87 -20.39 33.64
C GLU A 94 44.70 -19.48 34.04
N THR A 95 43.68 -20.06 34.70
CA THR A 95 42.36 -19.47 35.07
C THR A 95 41.32 -19.29 33.95
N LYS A 96 41.20 -20.36 33.15
CA LYS A 96 40.11 -20.59 32.21
C LYS A 96 38.86 -21.12 32.96
N GLU A 97 38.10 -20.24 33.64
CA GLU A 97 36.63 -20.40 33.81
C GLU A 97 35.90 -19.29 34.60
N LYS A 98 36.58 -18.32 35.24
CA LYS A 98 35.89 -17.21 35.95
C LYS A 98 36.07 -15.82 35.34
N VAL A 99 36.91 -15.66 34.32
CA VAL A 99 37.18 -14.34 33.67
C VAL A 99 36.40 -14.16 32.35
N SER A 100 35.83 -15.21 31.76
CA SER A 100 35.07 -15.11 30.50
C SER A 100 33.74 -14.36 30.66
N VAL A 101 33.05 -14.52 31.80
CA VAL A 101 31.76 -13.86 32.09
C VAL A 101 31.96 -12.40 32.52
N GLY A 102 33.07 -12.09 33.18
CA GLY A 102 33.45 -10.72 33.51
C GLY A 102 33.91 -9.93 32.29
N LYS A 103 34.70 -10.57 31.40
CA LYS A 103 35.21 -9.93 30.19
C LYS A 103 34.11 -9.64 29.17
N THR A 104 33.13 -10.53 29.01
CA THR A 104 31.96 -10.27 28.14
C THR A 104 31.06 -9.18 28.71
N LYS A 105 30.79 -9.15 30.02
CA LYS A 105 30.00 -8.07 30.63
C LYS A 105 30.70 -6.72 30.58
N VAL A 106 32.02 -6.69 30.76
CA VAL A 106 32.83 -5.46 30.65
C VAL A 106 32.97 -5.03 29.19
N GLU A 107 33.14 -5.94 28.23
CA GLU A 107 33.09 -5.62 26.80
C GLU A 107 31.71 -5.15 26.36
N GLU A 108 30.64 -5.74 26.88
CA GLU A 108 29.27 -5.34 26.55
C GLU A 108 28.91 -4.00 27.19
N ALA A 109 29.35 -3.75 28.43
CA ALA A 109 29.24 -2.45 29.08
C ALA A 109 30.10 -1.39 28.39
N ALA A 110 31.32 -1.72 27.95
CA ALA A 110 32.19 -0.85 27.19
C ALA A 110 31.63 -0.57 25.79
N LYS A 111 31.04 -1.57 25.11
CA LYS A 111 30.32 -1.39 23.84
C LYS A 111 29.07 -0.54 24.02
N LYS A 112 28.27 -0.76 25.07
CA LYS A 112 27.09 0.09 25.39
C LYS A 112 27.50 1.51 25.75
N THR A 113 28.60 1.69 26.47
CA THR A 113 29.11 3.01 26.85
C THR A 113 29.73 3.72 25.66
N ALA A 114 30.54 3.04 24.85
CA ALA A 114 31.08 3.57 23.60
C ALA A 114 29.97 3.89 22.60
N GLN A 115 28.92 3.08 22.52
CA GLN A 115 27.75 3.36 21.68
C GLN A 115 27.00 4.58 22.20
N LYS A 116 26.73 4.69 23.51
CA LYS A 116 26.09 5.87 24.10
C LYS A 116 26.93 7.13 23.92
N SER A 117 28.24 7.04 24.14
CA SER A 117 29.18 8.16 23.94
C SER A 117 29.26 8.55 22.46
N LYS A 118 29.23 7.58 21.54
CA LYS A 118 29.17 7.85 20.09
C LYS A 118 27.86 8.52 19.73
N THR A 119 26.72 8.07 20.25
CA THR A 119 25.41 8.71 20.05
C THR A 119 25.39 10.14 20.61
N ILE A 120 25.93 10.36 21.81
CA ILE A 120 26.00 11.69 22.43
C ILE A 120 26.95 12.61 21.64
N LEU A 121 28.11 12.12 21.19
CA LEU A 121 29.02 12.89 20.34
C LEU A 121 28.42 13.23 18.99
N THR A 122 27.73 12.27 18.35
CA THR A 122 26.98 12.55 17.12
C THR A 122 25.87 13.54 17.38
N ASP A 123 25.16 13.48 18.51
CA ASP A 123 24.08 14.41 18.84
C ASP A 123 24.60 15.82 19.16
N ILE A 124 25.79 15.94 19.76
CA ILE A 124 26.46 17.23 20.02
C ILE A 124 27.00 17.84 18.72
N GLU A 125 27.62 17.04 17.84
CA GLU A 125 28.01 17.48 16.49
C GLU A 125 26.78 17.83 15.61
N ARG A 126 25.66 17.12 15.81
CA ARG A 126 24.35 17.33 15.14
C ARG A 126 23.64 18.58 15.66
N TRP A 127 23.84 18.95 16.92
CA TRP A 127 23.30 20.19 17.50
C TRP A 127 24.12 21.43 17.10
N GLN A 128 25.45 21.29 16.99
CA GLN A 128 26.33 22.40 16.57
C GLN A 128 26.17 22.83 15.10
N LYS A 129 25.55 22.01 14.25
CA LYS A 129 25.39 22.29 12.80
C LYS A 129 24.03 22.88 12.39
N GLY A 130 23.12 23.13 13.33
CA GLY A 130 21.73 23.47 13.01
C GLY A 130 20.97 22.22 12.55
N VAL A 131 19.72 22.09 13.01
CA VAL A 131 18.78 20.96 12.82
C VAL A 131 19.17 20.04 11.65
N ALA A 132 19.52 18.78 11.94
CA ALA A 132 20.25 17.90 11.04
C ALA A 132 19.63 17.86 9.63
N SER A 133 20.50 17.82 8.62
CA SER A 133 20.13 17.78 7.20
C SER A 133 19.14 16.65 6.82
N SER A 134 18.94 15.64 7.66
CA SER A 134 18.14 14.44 7.40
C SER A 134 16.98 14.19 8.38
N ASP A 135 16.78 15.02 9.41
CA ASP A 135 15.68 14.80 10.37
C ASP A 135 14.31 15.01 9.71
N VAL A 136 13.30 14.26 10.18
CA VAL A 136 11.92 14.29 9.68
C VAL A 136 10.97 14.85 10.75
N PHE A 137 11.10 14.41 12.00
CA PHE A 137 10.35 14.95 13.14
C PHE A 137 10.97 16.27 13.62
N GLY A 138 10.15 17.24 13.98
CA GLY A 138 10.64 18.56 14.40
C GLY A 138 11.02 19.52 13.27
N VAL A 139 10.84 19.10 12.01
CA VAL A 139 11.19 19.87 10.81
C VAL A 139 9.92 20.45 10.17
N ALA A 140 10.02 21.64 9.59
CA ALA A 140 8.89 22.27 8.89
C ALA A 140 8.41 21.39 7.73
N ILE A 141 7.09 21.32 7.53
CA ILE A 141 6.48 20.36 6.60
C ILE A 141 6.93 20.57 5.16
N GLU A 142 7.13 21.83 4.75
CA GLU A 142 7.61 22.20 3.43
C GLU A 142 9.02 21.66 3.18
N ILE A 143 9.89 21.73 4.19
CA ILE A 143 11.26 21.21 4.11
C ILE A 143 11.22 19.69 4.01
N THR A 144 10.37 19.03 4.80
CA THR A 144 10.20 17.57 4.76
C THR A 144 9.71 17.09 3.39
N VAL A 145 8.70 17.77 2.81
CA VAL A 145 8.18 17.44 1.48
C VAL A 145 9.20 17.73 0.38
N GLN A 146 9.91 18.86 0.43
CA GLN A 146 10.95 19.19 -0.56
C GLN A 146 12.12 18.20 -0.57
N ARG A 147 12.48 17.64 0.59
CA ARG A 147 13.54 16.63 0.72
C ARG A 147 13.14 15.26 0.18
N GLN A 148 11.84 14.99 0.09
CA GLN A 148 11.32 13.72 -0.39
C GLN A 148 11.13 13.84 -1.91
N GLU A 149 11.81 13.02 -2.71
CA GLU A 149 11.63 12.94 -4.18
C GLU A 149 10.27 12.29 -4.54
N SER A 150 9.19 12.73 -3.89
CA SER A 150 7.83 12.20 -4.03
C SER A 150 7.03 13.08 -4.98
N SER A 151 6.18 12.46 -5.81
CA SER A 151 5.22 13.16 -6.67
C SER A 151 4.08 13.81 -5.90
N ARG A 152 3.86 13.44 -4.63
CA ARG A 152 2.79 13.98 -3.77
C ARG A 152 3.36 14.94 -2.72
N PRO A 153 2.74 16.13 -2.52
CA PRO A 153 3.21 17.13 -1.56
C PRO A 153 2.79 16.80 -0.11
N ILE A 154 2.96 15.55 0.33
CA ILE A 154 2.56 15.04 1.65
C ILE A 154 3.73 14.25 2.26
N PRO A 155 4.07 14.44 3.54
CA PRO A 155 5.15 13.70 4.20
C PRO A 155 4.97 12.16 4.14
N LEU A 156 5.99 11.45 3.65
CA LEU A 156 5.99 9.98 3.52
C LEU A 156 5.66 9.24 4.83
N VAL A 157 6.08 9.76 5.98
CA VAL A 157 5.75 9.18 7.30
C VAL A 157 4.24 9.16 7.55
N LEU A 158 3.51 10.21 7.13
CA LEU A 158 2.05 10.26 7.26
C LEU A 158 1.38 9.29 6.28
N ILE A 159 1.90 9.19 5.05
CA ILE A 159 1.40 8.24 4.04
C ILE A 159 1.53 6.81 4.57
N LYS A 160 2.71 6.41 5.04
CA LYS A 160 2.94 5.05 5.56
C LYS A 160 2.11 4.73 6.80
N CYS A 161 1.94 5.70 7.71
CA CYS A 161 1.05 5.53 8.86
C CYS A 161 -0.41 5.34 8.41
N ALA A 162 -0.89 6.14 7.47
CA ALA A 162 -2.25 6.04 6.95
C ALA A 162 -2.48 4.70 6.22
N ASP A 163 -1.56 4.27 5.35
CA ASP A 163 -1.63 2.99 4.65
C ASP A 163 -1.74 1.84 5.65
N TYR A 164 -0.88 1.85 6.69
CA TYR A 164 -0.92 0.85 7.75
C TYR A 164 -2.26 0.84 8.51
N LEU A 165 -2.77 2.02 8.89
CA LEU A 165 -4.03 2.17 9.62
C LEU A 165 -5.24 1.79 8.77
N ILE A 166 -5.23 2.06 7.47
CA ILE A 166 -6.29 1.66 6.54
C ILE A 166 -6.30 0.14 6.37
N LEU A 167 -5.12 -0.48 6.22
CA LEU A 167 -5.00 -1.92 6.00
C LEU A 167 -5.35 -2.76 7.24
N THR A 168 -4.95 -2.31 8.43
CA THR A 168 -5.02 -3.15 9.65
C THR A 168 -5.73 -2.48 10.83
N GLY A 169 -5.89 -1.15 10.79
CA GLY A 169 -6.23 -0.36 11.96
C GLY A 169 -7.70 0.02 12.11
N LEU A 170 -8.48 0.16 11.03
CA LEU A 170 -9.80 0.84 11.07
C LEU A 170 -10.81 0.26 12.07
N ASN A 171 -10.72 -1.02 12.43
CA ASN A 171 -11.60 -1.67 13.41
C ASN A 171 -11.03 -1.64 14.85
N SER A 172 -9.80 -1.18 15.04
CA SER A 172 -9.14 -1.14 16.34
C SER A 172 -9.75 -0.06 17.23
N PRO A 173 -10.15 -0.37 18.46
CA PRO A 173 -10.76 0.62 19.33
C PRO A 173 -9.75 1.68 19.79
N ASN A 174 -10.24 2.91 20.03
CA ASN A 174 -9.44 4.02 20.59
C ASN A 174 -8.26 4.49 19.71
N LEU A 175 -8.33 4.33 18.38
CA LEU A 175 -7.39 4.96 17.47
C LEU A 175 -7.33 6.48 17.73
N PHE A 176 -6.13 7.05 17.72
CA PHE A 176 -5.86 8.45 18.06
C PHE A 176 -6.20 8.88 19.49
N LYS A 177 -6.92 8.09 20.29
CA LYS A 177 -7.23 8.40 21.69
C LYS A 177 -6.17 7.86 22.66
N ALA A 178 -5.68 6.66 22.42
CA ALA A 178 -4.63 6.08 23.27
C ALA A 178 -3.24 6.66 22.96
N GLU A 179 -2.36 6.72 23.98
CA GLU A 179 -1.02 7.30 23.88
C GLU A 179 0.01 6.38 23.18
N GLY A 180 -0.30 5.10 23.05
CA GLY A 180 0.57 4.06 22.49
C GLY A 180 1.78 3.69 23.37
N ASP A 181 2.55 2.67 22.95
CA ASP A 181 3.80 2.28 23.61
C ASP A 181 4.92 3.28 23.33
N LYS A 182 5.25 4.06 24.37
CA LYS A 182 6.35 5.03 24.39
C LYS A 182 7.66 4.51 23.80
N LYS A 183 8.08 3.29 24.15
CA LYS A 183 9.39 2.76 23.74
C LYS A 183 9.41 2.44 22.27
N LEU A 184 8.33 1.84 21.76
CA LEU A 184 8.19 1.50 20.36
C LEU A 184 8.10 2.77 19.50
N ILE A 185 7.31 3.75 19.94
CA ILE A 185 7.18 5.04 19.25
C ILE A 185 8.53 5.77 19.19
N GLN A 186 9.31 5.78 20.27
CA GLN A 186 10.67 6.34 20.27
C GLN A 186 11.60 5.63 19.28
N GLN A 187 11.49 4.30 19.14
CA GLN A 187 12.25 3.55 18.15
C GLN A 187 11.85 3.90 16.72
N LEU A 188 10.54 4.00 16.44
CA LEU A 188 10.02 4.38 15.12
C LEU A 188 10.42 5.80 14.74
N VAL A 189 10.32 6.77 15.67
CA VAL A 189 10.80 8.15 15.44
C VAL A 189 12.30 8.16 15.13
N SER A 190 13.10 7.41 15.89
CA SER A 190 14.53 7.28 15.61
C SER A 190 14.80 6.66 14.23
N ALA A 191 13.99 5.70 13.79
CA ALA A 191 14.11 5.08 12.48
C ALA A 191 13.79 6.08 11.36
N TYR A 192 12.67 6.82 11.46
CA TYR A 192 12.28 7.81 10.46
C TYR A 192 13.21 9.02 10.37
N ASN A 193 13.83 9.45 11.49
CA ASN A 193 14.85 10.51 11.48
C ASN A 193 16.21 10.04 10.90
N GLN A 194 16.44 8.73 10.84
CA GLN A 194 17.62 8.16 10.18
C GLN A 194 17.35 7.93 8.69
N ASP A 195 16.15 7.45 8.37
CA ASP A 195 15.70 7.15 7.01
C ASP A 195 14.22 7.57 6.83
N PRO A 196 13.95 8.64 6.06
CA PRO A 196 12.58 9.06 5.74
C PRO A 196 11.74 7.98 5.04
N SER A 197 12.41 6.98 4.45
CA SER A 197 11.80 5.83 3.77
C SER A 197 11.72 4.56 4.63
N ALA A 198 11.98 4.64 5.94
CA ALA A 198 11.82 3.52 6.87
C ALA A 198 10.41 2.91 6.80
N SER A 199 10.29 1.59 6.93
CA SER A 199 9.00 0.87 6.97
C SER A 199 8.53 0.66 8.41
N ILE A 200 7.21 0.59 8.60
CA ILE A 200 6.61 0.18 9.86
C ILE A 200 6.71 -1.35 9.94
N PRO A 201 7.26 -1.93 11.02
CA PRO A 201 7.34 -3.39 11.17
C PRO A 201 5.96 -4.06 11.15
N GLU A 202 5.88 -5.26 10.57
CA GLU A 202 4.65 -6.06 10.56
C GLU A 202 4.26 -6.48 11.99
N GLY A 203 2.96 -6.35 12.33
CA GLY A 203 2.43 -6.74 13.63
C GLY A 203 2.49 -5.67 14.73
N VAL A 204 2.89 -4.44 14.40
CA VAL A 204 2.79 -3.29 15.32
C VAL A 204 1.32 -3.00 15.65
N ASN A 205 1.00 -2.65 16.89
CA ASN A 205 -0.37 -2.32 17.25
C ASN A 205 -0.82 -1.04 16.49
N PRO A 206 -1.96 -1.06 15.77
CA PRO A 206 -2.46 0.12 15.05
C PRO A 206 -2.61 1.37 15.92
N VAL A 207 -2.89 1.20 17.22
CA VAL A 207 -2.93 2.30 18.19
C VAL A 207 -1.59 3.04 18.28
N ASP A 208 -0.47 2.31 18.24
CA ASP A 208 0.88 2.89 18.32
C ASP A 208 1.21 3.69 17.05
N VAL A 209 0.70 3.25 15.90
CA VAL A 209 0.86 3.95 14.61
C VAL A 209 0.01 5.22 14.56
N ALA A 210 -1.23 5.18 15.07
CA ALA A 210 -2.06 6.37 15.20
C ALA A 210 -1.45 7.38 16.18
N ALA A 211 -0.86 6.90 17.28
CA ALA A 211 -0.12 7.74 18.20
C ALA A 211 1.13 8.35 17.52
N LEU A 212 1.93 7.57 16.78
CA LEU A 212 3.08 8.07 16.01
C LEU A 212 2.69 9.20 15.05
N MET A 213 1.52 9.10 14.41
CA MET A 213 0.98 10.14 13.53
C MET A 213 0.66 11.43 14.30
N LYS A 214 -0.01 11.34 15.47
CA LYS A 214 -0.22 12.51 16.36
C LYS A 214 1.10 13.14 16.78
N TYR A 215 2.08 12.32 17.11
CA TYR A 215 3.42 12.74 17.52
C TYR A 215 4.18 13.47 16.41
N TYR A 216 4.05 13.03 15.15
CA TYR A 216 4.63 13.75 14.02
C TYR A 216 4.03 15.16 13.89
N LEU A 217 2.70 15.27 13.90
CA LEU A 217 1.99 16.55 13.77
C LEU A 217 2.31 17.51 14.93
N ALA A 218 2.32 16.99 16.16
CA ALA A 218 2.69 17.76 17.35
C ALA A 218 4.17 18.20 17.35
N SER A 219 5.03 17.53 16.58
CA SER A 219 6.44 17.89 16.46
C SER A 219 6.69 19.06 15.50
N LEU A 220 5.73 19.40 14.64
CA LEU A 220 5.91 20.46 13.65
C LEU A 220 6.19 21.81 14.34
N PRO A 221 7.11 22.63 13.80
CA PRO A 221 7.43 23.94 14.38
C PRO A 221 6.26 24.93 14.34
N THR A 222 5.34 24.74 13.38
CA THR A 222 4.09 25.51 13.21
C THR A 222 2.92 24.53 13.05
N PRO A 223 1.70 24.90 13.48
CA PRO A 223 0.51 24.09 13.25
C PRO A 223 0.27 23.87 11.76
N LEU A 224 -0.44 22.79 11.46
CA LEU A 224 -0.76 22.45 10.07
C LEU A 224 -1.62 23.53 9.41
N THR A 225 -2.46 24.21 10.19
CA THR A 225 -3.25 25.38 9.76
C THR A 225 -2.48 26.71 9.81
N THR A 226 -1.21 26.72 10.24
CA THR A 226 -0.35 27.90 10.47
C THR A 226 -0.88 28.88 11.52
N PHE A 227 0.01 29.66 12.16
CA PHE A 227 -0.42 30.64 13.17
C PHE A 227 -1.18 31.81 12.55
N GLU A 228 -0.85 32.19 11.31
CA GLU A 228 -1.43 33.33 10.60
C GLU A 228 -2.92 33.14 10.31
N LEU A 229 -3.32 31.93 9.93
CA LEU A 229 -4.70 31.61 9.57
C LEU A 229 -5.53 31.08 10.76
N TYR A 230 -4.96 30.99 11.97
CA TYR A 230 -5.62 30.39 13.14
C TYR A 230 -7.02 31.00 13.40
N ASN A 231 -7.11 32.32 13.52
CA ASN A 231 -8.39 32.98 13.81
C ASN A 231 -9.33 32.95 12.59
N GLU A 232 -8.80 33.10 11.38
CA GLU A 232 -9.60 33.09 10.15
C GLU A 232 -10.26 31.72 9.91
N ILE A 233 -9.53 30.64 10.12
CA ILE A 233 -10.05 29.27 10.04
C ILE A 233 -11.04 29.00 11.18
N LYS A 234 -10.73 29.45 12.40
CA LYS A 234 -11.63 29.30 13.56
C LYS A 234 -12.97 30.00 13.36
N ASP A 235 -12.98 31.19 12.79
CA ASP A 235 -14.19 31.96 12.54
C ASP A 235 -14.98 31.44 11.33
N ALA A 236 -14.31 30.71 10.43
CA ALA A 236 -14.94 30.07 9.28
C ALA A 236 -15.71 28.78 9.61
N ARG A 237 -15.64 28.27 10.85
CA ARG A 237 -16.26 26.98 11.27
C ARG A 237 -17.76 26.86 11.01
N SER A 238 -18.47 27.99 10.93
CA SER A 238 -19.92 28.04 10.66
C SER A 238 -20.29 28.04 9.17
N SER A 239 -19.32 28.06 8.26
CA SER A 239 -19.59 28.14 6.81
C SER A 239 -18.54 27.39 5.99
N ILE A 240 -18.97 26.32 5.31
CA ILE A 240 -18.15 25.51 4.40
C ILE A 240 -17.47 26.38 3.34
N HIS A 241 -18.19 27.33 2.76
CA HIS A 241 -17.64 28.23 1.74
C HIS A 241 -16.51 29.12 2.30
N ARG A 242 -16.69 29.68 3.49
CA ARG A 242 -15.63 30.47 4.15
C ARG A 242 -14.45 29.57 4.53
N MET A 243 -14.72 28.37 5.04
CA MET A 243 -13.68 27.41 5.40
C MET A 243 -12.80 27.08 4.21
N ARG A 244 -13.39 26.75 3.05
CA ARG A 244 -12.66 26.50 1.80
C ARG A 244 -11.77 27.68 1.43
N LYS A 245 -12.32 28.90 1.42
CA LYS A 245 -11.58 30.11 1.08
C LYS A 245 -10.41 30.39 2.03
N SER A 246 -10.59 30.14 3.32
CA SER A 246 -9.52 30.28 4.33
C SER A 246 -8.43 29.24 4.14
N LEU A 247 -8.78 27.98 3.86
CA LEU A 247 -7.83 26.89 3.67
C LEU A 247 -7.02 27.02 2.37
N GLN A 248 -7.61 27.57 1.30
CA GLN A 248 -6.89 27.84 0.03
C GLN A 248 -5.70 28.81 0.17
N LYS A 249 -5.59 29.52 1.30
CA LYS A 249 -4.42 30.37 1.61
C LYS A 249 -3.23 29.60 2.18
N LEU A 250 -3.41 28.35 2.57
CA LEU A 250 -2.32 27.50 3.08
C LEU A 250 -1.31 27.18 1.97
N SER A 251 -0.07 26.90 2.36
CA SER A 251 0.92 26.35 1.43
C SER A 251 0.42 25.03 0.84
N ASN A 252 0.90 24.67 -0.36
CA ASN A 252 0.51 23.43 -1.02
C ASN A 252 0.76 22.20 -0.10
N ALA A 253 1.87 22.18 0.63
CA ALA A 253 2.20 21.09 1.55
C ALA A 253 1.23 21.02 2.75
N ASN A 254 0.88 22.15 3.33
CA ASN A 254 -0.06 22.23 4.46
C ASN A 254 -1.49 21.86 4.04
N TYR A 255 -1.96 22.40 2.91
CA TYR A 255 -3.30 22.12 2.38
C TYR A 255 -3.49 20.63 2.09
N ASN A 256 -2.60 20.04 1.28
CA ASN A 256 -2.69 18.62 0.90
C ASN A 256 -2.51 17.70 2.09
N THR A 257 -1.65 18.06 3.06
CA THR A 257 -1.49 17.25 4.27
C THR A 257 -2.72 17.33 5.17
N LEU A 258 -3.37 18.51 5.27
CA LEU A 258 -4.60 18.67 6.04
C LEU A 258 -5.77 17.91 5.40
N GLU A 259 -5.91 18.01 4.09
CA GLU A 259 -6.85 17.20 3.31
C GLU A 259 -6.60 15.71 3.57
N PHE A 260 -5.37 15.24 3.41
CA PHE A 260 -5.00 13.84 3.62
C PHE A 260 -5.33 13.31 5.02
N ILE A 261 -4.98 14.08 6.07
CA ILE A 261 -5.26 13.69 7.46
C ILE A 261 -6.76 13.67 7.73
N THR A 262 -7.49 14.69 7.28
CA THR A 262 -8.93 14.78 7.52
C THR A 262 -9.70 13.72 6.74
N ALA A 263 -9.22 13.31 5.56
CA ALA A 263 -9.72 12.17 4.81
C ALA A 263 -9.54 10.85 5.58
N LEU A 264 -8.36 10.64 6.18
CA LEU A 264 -8.11 9.47 7.03
C LEU A 264 -9.04 9.45 8.24
N LEU A 265 -9.20 10.59 8.93
CA LEU A 265 -10.07 10.71 10.09
C LEU A 265 -11.54 10.45 9.72
N LEU A 266 -12.00 10.90 8.56
CA LEU A 266 -13.33 10.57 8.02
C LEU A 266 -13.49 9.05 7.82
N ARG A 267 -12.49 8.36 7.27
CA ARG A 267 -12.53 6.89 7.12
C ARG A 267 -12.60 6.17 8.46
N VAL A 268 -11.91 6.68 9.48
CA VAL A 268 -11.96 6.14 10.85
C VAL A 268 -13.35 6.40 11.47
N SER A 269 -13.91 7.60 11.30
CA SER A 269 -15.23 7.96 11.86
C SER A 269 -16.37 7.16 11.24
N GLN A 270 -16.27 6.79 9.96
CA GLN A 270 -17.22 5.91 9.26
C GLN A 270 -17.28 4.49 9.86
N LYS A 271 -16.26 4.08 10.62
CA LYS A 271 -16.21 2.80 11.36
C LYS A 271 -16.41 2.97 12.87
N SER A 272 -16.95 4.11 13.31
CA SER A 272 -17.17 4.45 14.72
C SER A 272 -17.93 3.39 15.53
N LEU A 273 -18.85 2.65 14.91
CA LEU A 273 -19.56 1.54 15.56
C LEU A 273 -18.62 0.40 16.03
N LEU A 274 -17.49 0.19 15.35
CA LEU A 274 -16.51 -0.85 15.66
C LEU A 274 -15.35 -0.30 16.50
N ASN A 275 -14.78 0.84 16.10
CA ASN A 275 -13.60 1.41 16.75
C ASN A 275 -13.91 2.41 17.89
N LYS A 276 -15.19 2.74 18.11
CA LYS A 276 -15.66 3.69 19.14
C LYS A 276 -15.13 5.12 18.98
N MET A 277 -14.69 5.49 17.78
CA MET A 277 -14.16 6.81 17.45
C MET A 277 -15.07 7.49 16.41
N ASP A 278 -15.99 8.34 16.85
CA ASP A 278 -16.81 9.20 15.98
C ASP A 278 -16.08 10.51 15.60
N SER A 279 -16.68 11.31 14.72
CA SER A 279 -16.11 12.58 14.25
C SER A 279 -15.75 13.51 15.40
N HIS A 280 -16.60 13.60 16.41
CA HIS A 280 -16.38 14.41 17.61
C HIS A 280 -15.23 13.89 18.47
N SER A 281 -15.19 12.57 18.77
CA SER A 281 -14.10 11.97 19.55
C SER A 281 -12.75 12.10 18.84
N LEU A 282 -12.73 11.95 17.52
CA LEU A 282 -11.50 12.16 16.73
C LEU A 282 -11.09 13.63 16.73
N ALA A 283 -12.03 14.56 16.62
CA ALA A 283 -11.75 15.99 16.67
C ALA A 283 -11.17 16.42 18.02
N MET A 284 -11.68 15.87 19.14
CA MET A 284 -11.14 16.13 20.48
C MET A 284 -9.65 15.74 20.60
N GLU A 285 -9.26 14.62 19.99
CA GLU A 285 -7.89 14.11 20.05
C GLU A 285 -6.94 14.78 19.05
N MET A 286 -7.45 15.15 17.87
CA MET A 286 -6.64 15.66 16.75
C MET A 286 -6.56 17.19 16.71
N ALA A 287 -7.53 17.91 17.25
CA ALA A 287 -7.51 19.37 17.28
C ALA A 287 -6.22 19.96 17.88
N PRO A 288 -5.73 19.49 19.04
CA PRO A 288 -4.53 20.06 19.66
C PRO A 288 -3.24 19.89 18.84
N VAL A 289 -3.22 18.92 17.91
CA VAL A 289 -2.05 18.61 17.06
C VAL A 289 -2.22 19.05 15.61
N ILE A 290 -3.40 19.55 15.22
CA ILE A 290 -3.64 20.15 13.90
C ILE A 290 -3.55 21.67 14.00
N MET A 291 -4.08 22.25 15.08
CA MET A 291 -4.25 23.70 15.22
C MET A 291 -4.07 24.14 16.67
N TRP A 292 -3.07 25.00 16.91
CA TRP A 292 -2.74 25.54 18.24
C TRP A 292 -2.21 26.97 18.14
N ARG A 293 -2.23 27.71 19.25
CA ARG A 293 -1.69 29.09 19.33
C ARG A 293 -0.22 29.09 19.70
N GLU A 294 0.51 30.14 19.34
CA GLU A 294 1.94 30.25 19.63
C GLU A 294 2.26 30.10 21.13
N ASP A 295 1.36 30.59 21.99
CA ASP A 295 1.44 30.50 23.46
C ASP A 295 0.96 29.17 24.06
N ASN A 296 0.30 28.32 23.25
CA ASN A 296 -0.29 27.04 23.69
C ASN A 296 0.18 25.91 22.78
N ARG A 297 1.50 25.76 22.65
CA ARG A 297 2.09 24.66 21.89
C ARG A 297 1.76 23.34 22.58
N PRO A 298 1.62 22.23 21.83
CA PRO A 298 1.39 20.89 22.38
C PRO A 298 2.67 20.34 23.04
N ASP A 299 3.26 21.10 23.97
CA ASP A 299 4.52 20.78 24.63
C ASP A 299 4.40 19.55 25.53
N SER A 300 3.20 19.13 25.94
CA SER A 300 2.97 17.85 26.62
C SER A 300 3.43 16.66 25.75
N TYR A 301 3.13 16.69 24.45
CA TYR A 301 3.61 15.71 23.48
C TYR A 301 5.11 15.82 23.27
N ARG A 302 5.70 17.01 23.45
CA ARG A 302 7.14 17.28 23.26
C ARG A 302 8.00 16.95 24.50
N GLU A 303 7.47 17.18 25.70
CA GLU A 303 8.08 16.84 26.99
C GLU A 303 8.07 15.34 27.26
N TYR A 304 7.10 14.62 26.68
CA TYR A 304 7.06 13.16 26.70
C TYR A 304 8.38 12.55 26.19
N TRP A 305 9.03 13.15 25.20
CA TRP A 305 10.33 12.71 24.67
C TRP A 305 11.51 12.95 25.60
N ARG A 306 11.44 13.95 26.49
CA ARG A 306 12.59 14.38 27.30
C ARG A 306 12.69 13.70 28.67
N ARG A 307 11.63 13.06 29.17
CA ARG A 307 11.65 12.36 30.47
C ARG A 307 12.05 10.88 30.34
N PRO A 308 13.15 10.43 30.98
CA PRO A 308 13.45 9.01 31.11
C PRO A 308 12.33 8.29 31.88
N SER A 309 11.90 7.12 31.41
CA SER A 309 10.86 6.32 32.07
C SER A 309 11.29 5.94 33.49
N ARG A 310 10.58 6.41 34.52
CA ARG A 310 10.66 5.80 35.87
C ARG A 310 10.08 4.39 35.79
N SER A 311 10.80 3.42 36.34
CA SER A 311 10.35 2.02 36.42
C SER A 311 9.06 1.89 37.23
N PRO A 312 8.12 1.00 36.85
CA PRO A 312 6.91 0.78 37.64
C PRO A 312 7.28 0.21 39.02
N LYS A 313 6.64 0.71 40.07
CA LYS A 313 6.65 0.07 41.39
C LYS A 313 5.97 -1.30 41.24
N LYS A 314 6.64 -2.36 41.69
CA LYS A 314 6.07 -3.71 41.77
C LYS A 314 4.91 -3.70 42.75
N SER A 315 3.71 -4.05 42.31
CA SER A 315 2.64 -4.56 43.18
C SER A 315 2.63 -6.08 43.07
N ASN A 316 3.35 -6.74 43.96
CA ASN A 316 2.90 -8.05 44.44
C ASN A 316 1.81 -7.74 45.45
N ASP A 317 0.61 -8.27 45.22
CA ASP A 317 -0.14 -9.07 46.18
C ASP A 317 -1.50 -9.40 45.55
N PHE A 318 -1.63 -10.65 45.11
CA PHE A 318 -2.92 -11.30 44.98
C PHE A 318 -3.31 -11.73 46.39
N GLU A 319 -4.45 -11.25 46.90
CA GLU A 319 -5.35 -12.09 47.69
C GLU A 319 -6.72 -11.42 47.90
N THR A 320 -7.75 -12.13 47.43
CA THR A 320 -9.13 -12.22 47.96
C THR A 320 -9.89 -10.94 48.33
N ALA A 321 -10.91 -10.60 47.52
CA ALA A 321 -12.13 -9.96 48.04
C ALA A 321 -13.35 -10.31 47.16
N THR A 322 -14.42 -10.75 47.81
CA THR A 322 -15.69 -11.23 47.24
C THR A 322 -16.71 -10.11 46.96
N PRO A 323 -17.77 -10.35 46.15
CA PRO A 323 -18.68 -9.33 45.59
C PRO A 323 -19.65 -8.58 46.54
N TRP A 324 -19.21 -8.06 47.70
CA TRP A 324 -20.09 -7.36 48.65
C TRP A 324 -19.62 -5.96 49.14
N ASP A 325 -18.55 -5.37 48.61
CA ASP A 325 -18.09 -4.03 49.06
C ASP A 325 -18.72 -2.84 48.30
N LEU A 326 -19.90 -3.05 47.72
CA LEU A 326 -20.81 -1.96 47.36
C LEU A 326 -21.73 -1.73 48.56
N LEU A 327 -21.64 -0.51 49.12
CA LEU A 327 -22.57 0.17 50.06
C LEU A 327 -22.05 0.37 51.49
N SER A 328 -21.31 1.47 51.71
CA SER A 328 -21.46 2.43 52.82
C SER A 328 -20.46 3.58 52.61
N ASP A 329 -20.59 4.80 53.09
CA ASP A 329 -21.66 5.72 53.44
C ASP A 329 -20.90 7.01 53.85
N GLU A 330 -21.35 8.18 53.37
CA GLU A 330 -21.34 9.52 53.99
C GLU A 330 -20.12 10.02 54.84
N GLY A 331 -19.69 11.27 54.55
CA GLY A 331 -19.62 12.29 55.61
C GLY A 331 -18.27 12.93 56.00
N GLU A 332 -18.20 14.25 55.78
CA GLU A 332 -17.51 15.30 56.58
C GLU A 332 -16.05 15.73 56.27
N GLY A 333 -15.93 16.95 55.73
CA GLY A 333 -14.76 17.84 55.91
C GLY A 333 -14.85 18.62 57.24
N PRO A 334 -13.81 19.40 57.64
CA PRO A 334 -13.70 20.76 57.11
C PRO A 334 -12.28 21.37 56.96
N ASP A 335 -12.23 22.35 56.06
CA ASP A 335 -11.32 23.48 55.78
C ASP A 335 -10.00 23.71 56.55
N VAL A 336 -8.91 23.91 55.79
CA VAL A 336 -7.90 24.96 56.04
C VAL A 336 -7.41 25.53 54.69
N SER A 337 -7.55 26.85 54.55
CA SER A 337 -7.10 27.63 53.41
C SER A 337 -5.58 27.58 53.21
N SER A 338 -5.12 27.22 52.01
CA SER A 338 -3.94 27.83 51.40
C SER A 338 -4.08 27.74 49.88
N SER A 339 -3.76 28.85 49.23
CA SER A 339 -3.90 29.13 47.82
C SER A 339 -3.31 28.02 46.94
N ILE A 340 -4.17 27.26 46.27
CA ILE A 340 -3.77 26.32 45.22
C ILE A 340 -3.48 27.16 43.96
N PRO A 341 -2.34 26.97 43.26
CA PRO A 341 -2.12 27.59 41.97
C PRO A 341 -3.14 26.97 40.99
N LEU A 342 -4.09 27.80 40.56
CA LEU A 342 -4.79 27.60 39.29
C LEU A 342 -3.77 27.83 38.15
N ASP A 343 -3.95 27.09 37.06
CA ASP A 343 -3.10 26.99 35.84
C ASP A 343 -1.98 25.92 35.98
N ASP A 344 -2.04 24.75 35.35
CA ASP A 344 -1.92 24.55 33.89
C ASP A 344 -2.66 23.27 33.39
N ILE A 345 -3.99 23.22 33.50
CA ILE A 345 -4.77 22.29 32.65
C ILE A 345 -5.02 23.03 31.35
N VAL A 346 -4.35 22.61 30.27
CA VAL A 346 -4.54 23.16 28.92
C VAL A 346 -6.04 23.20 28.61
N GLN A 347 -6.60 24.40 28.59
CA GLN A 347 -8.02 24.62 28.36
C GLN A 347 -8.32 24.17 26.92
N VAL A 348 -9.15 23.14 26.75
CA VAL A 348 -9.53 22.63 25.43
C VAL A 348 -10.30 23.75 24.71
N ASP A 349 -9.71 24.31 23.65
CA ASP A 349 -10.36 25.31 22.81
C ASP A 349 -11.42 24.60 21.96
N PHE A 350 -12.64 24.50 22.50
CA PHE A 350 -13.77 23.85 21.83
C PHE A 350 -14.05 24.42 20.43
N GLY A 351 -13.70 25.69 20.18
CA GLY A 351 -13.83 26.26 18.83
C GLY A 351 -12.85 25.65 17.81
N VAL A 352 -11.71 25.12 18.24
CA VAL A 352 -10.77 24.38 17.38
C VAL A 352 -11.26 22.95 17.18
N VAL A 353 -11.85 22.34 18.20
CA VAL A 353 -12.51 21.03 18.08
C VAL A 353 -13.63 21.10 17.04
N GLU A 354 -14.48 22.12 17.11
CA GLU A 354 -15.54 22.36 16.11
C GLU A 354 -14.98 22.52 14.69
N VAL A 355 -13.84 23.19 14.52
CA VAL A 355 -13.17 23.30 13.22
C VAL A 355 -12.78 21.92 12.72
N VAL A 356 -12.04 21.13 13.50
CA VAL A 356 -11.57 19.81 13.05
C VAL A 356 -12.75 18.86 12.83
N GLN A 357 -13.78 18.91 13.67
CA GLN A 357 -15.02 18.16 13.47
C GLN A 357 -15.69 18.56 12.14
N CYS A 358 -15.78 19.85 11.84
CA CYS A 358 -16.31 20.36 10.57
C CYS A 358 -15.47 19.87 9.37
N LEU A 359 -14.14 19.87 9.48
CA LEU A 359 -13.24 19.34 8.44
C LEU A 359 -13.43 17.84 8.21
N ILE A 360 -13.75 17.06 9.24
CA ILE A 360 -14.01 15.61 9.12
C ILE A 360 -15.38 15.37 8.49
N GLU A 361 -16.44 15.96 9.05
CA GLU A 361 -17.83 15.71 8.63
C GLU A 361 -18.13 16.24 7.23
N HIS A 362 -17.55 17.38 6.87
CA HIS A 362 -17.75 18.04 5.57
C HIS A 362 -16.51 17.96 4.68
N HIS A 363 -15.63 16.97 4.91
CA HIS A 363 -14.36 16.82 4.19
C HIS A 363 -14.51 16.96 2.67
N ASN A 364 -15.39 16.15 2.05
CA ASN A 364 -15.63 16.22 0.61
C ASN A 364 -16.10 17.61 0.20
N ALA A 365 -17.10 18.17 0.89
CA ALA A 365 -17.60 19.50 0.56
C ALA A 365 -16.54 20.60 0.73
N ILE A 366 -15.54 20.45 1.60
CA ILE A 366 -14.51 21.48 1.83
C ILE A 366 -13.36 21.36 0.83
N PHE A 367 -12.89 20.14 0.57
CA PHE A 367 -11.66 19.88 -0.21
C PHE A 367 -11.92 19.45 -1.66
N THR A 368 -13.11 18.96 -2.00
CA THR A 368 -13.48 18.74 -3.42
C THR A 368 -14.08 20.02 -4.00
N ASP A 369 -13.51 20.50 -5.11
CA ASP A 369 -14.10 21.59 -5.87
C ASP A 369 -15.39 21.07 -6.53
N ALA A 370 -16.52 21.53 -6.00
CA ALA A 370 -17.84 21.43 -6.63
C ALA A 370 -17.94 22.31 -7.90
N ALA A 371 -16.87 22.35 -8.70
CA ALA A 371 -16.79 22.92 -10.03
C ALA A 371 -16.45 21.87 -11.11
N GLU A 372 -16.15 20.62 -10.75
CA GLU A 372 -15.94 19.55 -11.76
C GLU A 372 -16.80 18.29 -11.58
N THR A 373 -17.70 18.23 -10.59
CA THR A 373 -18.67 17.12 -10.50
C THR A 373 -20.04 17.61 -10.04
N LEU A 374 -20.90 17.85 -11.04
CA LEU A 374 -22.36 17.88 -10.98
C LEU A 374 -23.01 18.76 -9.88
N LEU A 375 -23.15 20.05 -10.20
CA LEU A 375 -24.33 20.86 -9.86
C LEU A 375 -25.23 21.03 -11.10
N GLU A 376 -25.24 20.03 -11.97
CA GLU A 376 -26.45 19.57 -12.66
C GLU A 376 -27.00 18.41 -11.82
N LEU A 377 -28.32 18.38 -11.66
CA LEU A 377 -29.10 17.37 -10.95
C LEU A 377 -29.17 17.55 -9.43
N THR A 378 -30.15 18.38 -9.07
CA THR A 378 -31.11 18.12 -7.98
C THR A 378 -30.71 18.52 -6.55
N ALA A 379 -30.91 19.79 -6.19
CA ALA A 379 -31.66 20.19 -4.98
C ALA A 379 -31.64 21.72 -4.73
N MET A 380 -32.40 22.49 -5.50
CA MET A 380 -33.01 23.73 -5.00
C MET A 380 -34.48 23.77 -5.42
N ALA A 381 -35.28 22.94 -4.75
CA ALA A 381 -36.70 23.21 -4.61
C ALA A 381 -36.89 24.27 -3.52
N ARG A 382 -37.72 25.27 -3.84
CA ARG A 382 -38.22 26.38 -2.99
C ARG A 382 -37.28 27.57 -2.81
N SER A 383 -37.28 28.48 -3.77
CA SER A 383 -38.06 29.73 -3.75
C SER A 383 -37.85 30.47 -5.08
N ASP A 384 -38.65 31.49 -5.38
CA ASP A 384 -38.61 32.30 -6.61
C ASP A 384 -39.36 31.77 -7.85
N LEU A 385 -40.45 31.04 -7.59
CA LEU A 385 -41.55 30.85 -8.53
C LEU A 385 -42.42 32.12 -8.58
N LEU A 386 -41.95 33.23 -9.18
CA LEU A 386 -42.83 34.33 -9.58
C LEU A 386 -42.23 35.33 -10.59
N ILE A 387 -40.91 35.34 -10.80
CA ILE A 387 -40.27 36.31 -11.71
C ILE A 387 -39.94 35.70 -13.08
N PHE A 388 -39.84 34.37 -13.18
CA PHE A 388 -39.48 33.66 -14.43
C PHE A 388 -40.66 33.37 -15.38
N VAL A 389 -41.91 33.51 -14.93
CA VAL A 389 -43.11 33.16 -15.73
C VAL A 389 -43.47 34.27 -16.74
N SER A 390 -43.00 35.49 -16.55
CA SER A 390 -43.39 36.64 -17.39
C SER A 390 -42.48 36.87 -18.59
N THR A 391 -41.24 36.40 -18.57
CA THR A 391 -40.25 36.60 -19.66
C THR A 391 -40.17 35.43 -20.63
N LEU A 392 -40.70 34.26 -20.29
CA LEU A 392 -40.66 33.06 -21.12
C LEU A 392 -41.77 33.00 -22.21
N LEU A 393 -42.77 33.89 -22.15
CA LEU A 393 -43.89 33.91 -23.10
C LEU A 393 -43.71 34.87 -24.30
N LEU A 394 -42.59 35.60 -24.38
CA LEU A 394 -42.35 36.60 -25.44
C LEU A 394 -41.23 36.26 -26.43
N PHE A 395 -40.56 35.11 -26.29
CA PHE A 395 -39.50 34.64 -27.21
C PHE A 395 -39.79 33.26 -27.82
N LEU A 396 -41.07 32.99 -28.11
CA LEU A 396 -41.54 31.67 -28.59
C LEU A 396 -41.82 31.56 -30.10
N PRO A 397 -41.31 32.44 -30.99
CA PRO A 397 -41.11 32.00 -32.36
C PRO A 397 -39.83 32.56 -32.99
N LEU A 398 -38.65 32.10 -32.56
CA LEU A 398 -37.42 32.24 -33.36
C LEU A 398 -36.31 31.28 -32.91
N LEU A 399 -36.56 29.97 -32.93
CA LEU A 399 -35.53 28.93 -32.88
C LEU A 399 -36.05 27.72 -33.67
N THR A 400 -36.09 27.89 -35.00
CA THR A 400 -36.14 26.76 -35.92
C THR A 400 -34.70 26.43 -36.31
N VAL A 401 -34.33 25.16 -36.09
CA VAL A 401 -33.15 24.46 -36.61
C VAL A 401 -31.82 24.79 -35.93
N ALA A 402 -31.56 24.08 -34.83
CA ALA A 402 -30.32 23.35 -34.66
C ALA A 402 -30.71 22.03 -33.98
N ASP A 403 -31.00 21.01 -34.78
CA ASP A 403 -30.96 19.63 -34.31
C ASP A 403 -29.58 19.42 -33.69
N ALA A 404 -29.52 19.32 -32.37
CA ALA A 404 -28.48 18.51 -31.77
C ALA A 404 -28.81 17.08 -32.20
N GLU A 405 -28.15 16.61 -33.24
CA GLU A 405 -28.14 15.20 -33.59
C GLU A 405 -27.71 14.42 -32.35
N LEU A 406 -28.69 13.89 -31.64
CA LEU A 406 -28.52 12.65 -30.91
C LEU A 406 -28.23 11.62 -32.02
N VAL A 407 -26.96 11.49 -32.41
CA VAL A 407 -26.52 10.45 -33.34
C VAL A 407 -26.75 9.13 -32.63
N LYS A 408 -27.99 8.63 -32.70
CA LYS A 408 -28.26 7.21 -32.59
C LYS A 408 -27.54 6.60 -33.77
N SER A 409 -26.31 6.17 -33.53
CA SER A 409 -25.68 5.21 -34.41
C SER A 409 -26.59 3.97 -34.38
N GLU A 410 -27.33 3.70 -35.46
CA GLU A 410 -28.08 2.44 -35.65
C GLU A 410 -27.16 1.19 -35.60
N LYS A 411 -25.85 1.39 -35.42
CA LYS A 411 -24.79 0.39 -35.46
C LYS A 411 -24.49 -0.28 -34.11
N PHE A 412 -24.93 0.29 -33.00
CA PHE A 412 -24.65 -0.21 -31.64
C PHE A 412 -25.95 -0.57 -30.90
N PRO A 413 -25.91 -1.53 -29.95
CA PRO A 413 -24.74 -2.16 -29.34
C PRO A 413 -24.10 -3.29 -30.16
N VAL A 414 -22.87 -3.68 -29.85
CA VAL A 414 -22.18 -4.85 -30.43
C VAL A 414 -21.60 -5.70 -29.31
N VAL A 415 -21.83 -7.01 -29.34
CA VAL A 415 -21.27 -7.97 -28.38
C VAL A 415 -20.50 -9.04 -29.14
N VAL A 416 -19.27 -9.30 -28.73
CA VAL A 416 -18.40 -10.32 -29.32
C VAL A 416 -17.81 -11.18 -28.20
N SER A 417 -17.82 -12.51 -28.34
CA SER A 417 -17.16 -13.42 -27.40
C SER A 417 -16.38 -14.53 -28.09
N THR A 418 -15.35 -15.05 -27.41
CA THR A 418 -14.73 -16.33 -27.77
C THR A 418 -15.73 -17.47 -27.64
N TRP A 419 -15.59 -18.48 -28.50
CA TRP A 419 -16.36 -19.74 -28.52
C TRP A 419 -17.87 -19.56 -28.78
N PRO A 420 -18.61 -20.64 -29.14
CA PRO A 420 -20.05 -20.58 -29.41
C PRO A 420 -20.89 -20.52 -28.12
N PHE A 421 -20.56 -19.62 -27.19
CA PHE A 421 -21.24 -19.43 -25.91
C PHE A 421 -22.48 -18.54 -26.05
N LEU A 422 -23.47 -19.01 -26.82
CA LEU A 422 -24.65 -18.22 -27.19
C LEU A 422 -25.42 -17.66 -25.98
N GLY A 423 -25.49 -18.43 -24.88
CA GLY A 423 -26.16 -17.99 -23.65
C GLY A 423 -25.50 -16.76 -23.02
N ALA A 424 -24.17 -16.70 -23.05
CA ALA A 424 -23.38 -15.59 -22.53
C ALA A 424 -23.57 -14.33 -23.38
N VAL A 425 -23.48 -14.45 -24.71
CA VAL A 425 -23.69 -13.32 -25.64
C VAL A 425 -25.12 -12.77 -25.52
N ARG A 426 -26.13 -13.64 -25.45
CA ARG A 426 -27.52 -13.18 -25.23
C ARG A 426 -27.74 -12.49 -23.90
N ALA A 427 -27.00 -12.86 -22.85
CA ALA A 427 -27.09 -12.20 -21.55
C ALA A 427 -26.50 -10.79 -21.61
N ALA A 428 -25.30 -10.65 -22.16
CA ALA A 428 -24.66 -9.35 -22.39
C ALA A 428 -25.51 -8.46 -23.31
N TRP A 429 -26.04 -9.01 -24.42
CA TRP A 429 -26.92 -8.29 -25.35
C TRP A 429 -28.15 -7.73 -24.64
N ARG A 430 -28.85 -8.55 -23.86
CA ARG A 430 -30.04 -8.09 -23.11
C ARG A 430 -29.70 -6.99 -22.12
N ALA A 431 -28.56 -7.07 -21.44
CA ALA A 431 -28.11 -6.05 -20.50
C ALA A 431 -27.84 -4.71 -21.22
N VAL A 432 -27.02 -4.73 -22.26
CA VAL A 432 -26.66 -3.51 -23.01
C VAL A 432 -27.84 -2.93 -23.79
N ASP A 433 -28.72 -3.78 -24.32
CA ASP A 433 -29.94 -3.32 -24.99
C ASP A 433 -30.94 -2.68 -24.01
N SER A 434 -30.96 -3.15 -22.76
CA SER A 434 -31.75 -2.53 -21.69
C SER A 434 -31.17 -1.21 -21.16
N GLY A 435 -29.99 -0.79 -21.65
CA GLY A 435 -29.34 0.47 -21.29
C GLY A 435 -28.26 0.37 -20.22
N CYS A 436 -27.80 -0.84 -19.87
CA CYS A 436 -26.60 -1.02 -19.02
C CYS A 436 -25.35 -0.53 -19.74
N SER A 437 -24.33 -0.13 -18.96
CA SER A 437 -23.01 0.23 -19.49
C SER A 437 -22.30 -0.98 -20.13
N ALA A 438 -21.30 -0.73 -20.98
CA ALA A 438 -20.48 -1.78 -21.56
C ALA A 438 -19.86 -2.71 -20.49
N VAL A 439 -19.36 -2.15 -19.38
CA VAL A 439 -18.78 -2.90 -18.26
C VAL A 439 -19.82 -3.83 -17.62
N GLU A 440 -21.01 -3.32 -17.32
CA GLU A 440 -22.08 -4.12 -16.72
C GLU A 440 -22.52 -5.25 -17.65
N ALA A 441 -22.63 -4.98 -18.95
CA ALA A 441 -22.98 -5.99 -19.94
C ALA A 441 -21.93 -7.10 -20.06
N VAL A 442 -20.64 -6.76 -20.00
CA VAL A 442 -19.54 -7.74 -19.91
C VAL A 442 -19.69 -8.62 -18.66
N VAL A 443 -19.96 -7.99 -17.51
CA VAL A 443 -20.13 -8.70 -16.23
C VAL A 443 -21.31 -9.66 -16.30
N GLU A 444 -22.47 -9.24 -16.84
CA GLU A 444 -23.63 -10.12 -17.01
C GLU A 444 -23.38 -11.26 -18.00
N GLY A 445 -22.71 -10.99 -19.13
CA GLY A 445 -22.36 -12.00 -20.12
C GLY A 445 -21.41 -13.08 -19.57
N CYS A 446 -20.32 -12.66 -18.92
CA CYS A 446 -19.37 -13.59 -18.33
C CYS A 446 -19.98 -14.33 -17.13
N SER A 447 -20.80 -13.67 -16.30
CA SER A 447 -21.49 -14.31 -15.16
C SER A 447 -22.44 -15.41 -15.65
N ALA A 448 -23.18 -15.17 -16.73
CA ALA A 448 -24.03 -16.19 -17.34
C ALA A 448 -23.22 -17.41 -17.79
N CYS A 449 -21.99 -17.21 -18.27
CA CYS A 449 -21.12 -18.32 -18.66
C CYS A 449 -20.57 -19.11 -17.47
N GLU A 450 -20.21 -18.42 -16.38
CA GLU A 450 -19.82 -19.03 -15.11
C GLU A 450 -20.97 -19.87 -14.51
N GLU A 451 -22.21 -19.40 -14.61
CA GLU A 451 -23.40 -20.10 -14.11
C GLU A 451 -23.78 -21.30 -14.99
N LEU A 452 -23.81 -21.10 -16.31
CA LEU A 452 -24.12 -22.17 -17.28
C LEU A 452 -23.02 -23.22 -17.37
N ARG A 453 -21.84 -22.94 -16.79
CA ARG A 453 -20.62 -23.73 -16.92
C ARG A 453 -20.36 -24.01 -18.40
N CYS A 454 -20.22 -22.94 -19.20
CA CYS A 454 -19.91 -23.05 -20.63
C CYS A 454 -18.83 -24.12 -20.83
N ASP A 455 -19.13 -25.11 -21.68
CA ASP A 455 -18.35 -26.32 -21.99
C ASP A 455 -17.79 -27.15 -20.81
N GLY A 456 -18.13 -26.79 -19.58
CA GLY A 456 -17.64 -27.41 -18.36
C GLY A 456 -16.24 -26.96 -17.93
N THR A 457 -15.65 -25.90 -18.52
CA THR A 457 -14.32 -25.38 -18.16
C THR A 457 -14.33 -23.98 -17.53
N VAL A 458 -15.48 -23.30 -17.48
CA VAL A 458 -15.65 -21.98 -16.86
C VAL A 458 -16.62 -22.06 -15.67
N GLY A 459 -16.29 -21.42 -14.55
CA GLY A 459 -17.10 -21.37 -13.34
C GLY A 459 -16.92 -22.57 -12.38
N PRO A 460 -17.89 -22.86 -11.52
CA PRO A 460 -17.82 -23.99 -10.59
C PRO A 460 -17.67 -25.33 -11.32
N GLY A 461 -16.74 -26.16 -10.85
CA GLY A 461 -16.48 -27.49 -11.37
C GLY A 461 -15.69 -27.51 -12.67
N GLY A 462 -15.17 -26.37 -13.11
CA GLY A 462 -14.22 -26.30 -14.24
C GLY A 462 -12.80 -26.65 -13.83
N SER A 463 -12.06 -27.25 -14.77
CA SER A 463 -10.60 -27.49 -14.76
C SER A 463 -9.94 -27.58 -13.38
N PRO A 464 -10.14 -28.67 -12.60
CA PRO A 464 -9.49 -28.84 -11.31
C PRO A 464 -7.96 -28.89 -11.46
N ASP A 465 -7.24 -28.40 -10.45
CA ASP A 465 -5.78 -28.48 -10.36
C ASP A 465 -5.30 -29.90 -10.01
N GLU A 466 -3.98 -30.09 -9.87
CA GLU A 466 -3.40 -31.40 -9.53
C GLU A 466 -3.84 -31.93 -8.14
N ASN A 467 -4.35 -31.06 -7.27
CA ASN A 467 -4.94 -31.39 -5.97
C ASN A 467 -6.46 -31.65 -6.03
N GLY A 468 -7.09 -31.45 -7.19
CA GLY A 468 -8.53 -31.66 -7.39
C GLY A 468 -9.36 -30.41 -7.10
N GLU A 469 -8.72 -29.26 -6.95
CA GLU A 469 -9.39 -28.01 -6.59
C GLU A 469 -9.66 -27.13 -7.79
N THR A 470 -10.86 -26.57 -7.86
CA THR A 470 -11.24 -25.58 -8.88
C THR A 470 -10.91 -24.18 -8.37
N MET A 471 -10.17 -23.42 -9.18
CA MET A 471 -9.86 -22.00 -8.95
C MET A 471 -10.34 -21.17 -10.14
N ILE A 472 -10.71 -19.92 -9.93
CA ILE A 472 -11.19 -19.00 -10.97
C ILE A 472 -10.20 -17.85 -11.15
N ASP A 473 -9.90 -17.55 -12.40
CA ASP A 473 -9.19 -16.35 -12.86
C ASP A 473 -10.17 -15.48 -13.65
N ALA A 474 -10.25 -14.19 -13.35
CA ALA A 474 -11.14 -13.27 -14.07
C ALA A 474 -10.57 -11.85 -14.17
N LEU A 475 -10.99 -11.12 -15.20
CA LEU A 475 -10.58 -9.76 -15.54
C LEU A 475 -11.78 -8.99 -16.08
N VAL A 476 -11.92 -7.72 -15.70
CA VAL A 476 -12.76 -6.73 -16.40
C VAL A 476 -11.97 -5.45 -16.60
N MET A 477 -12.13 -4.82 -17.77
CA MET A 477 -11.50 -3.55 -18.11
C MET A 477 -12.52 -2.64 -18.78
N ASP A 478 -12.54 -1.40 -18.30
CA ASP A 478 -13.28 -0.30 -18.92
C ASP A 478 -12.36 0.44 -19.89
N GLY A 479 -12.74 0.49 -21.18
CA GLY A 479 -11.97 1.15 -22.22
C GLY A 479 -12.04 2.68 -22.18
N VAL A 480 -12.99 3.26 -21.44
CA VAL A 480 -13.14 4.72 -21.28
C VAL A 480 -12.18 5.24 -20.22
N THR A 481 -12.20 4.63 -19.04
CA THR A 481 -11.44 5.05 -17.88
C THR A 481 -10.05 4.41 -17.80
N MET A 482 -9.83 3.34 -18.58
CA MET A 482 -8.68 2.44 -18.48
C MET A 482 -8.59 1.73 -17.12
N GLU A 483 -9.64 1.77 -16.30
CA GLU A 483 -9.69 1.03 -15.04
C GLU A 483 -9.81 -0.47 -15.29
N VAL A 484 -9.16 -1.24 -14.41
CA VAL A 484 -9.06 -2.69 -14.52
C VAL A 484 -9.26 -3.29 -13.14
N GLY A 485 -10.08 -4.34 -13.07
CA GLY A 485 -10.16 -5.21 -11.91
C GLY A 485 -9.96 -6.66 -12.30
N ALA A 486 -9.18 -7.38 -11.51
CA ALA A 486 -8.83 -8.76 -11.77
C ALA A 486 -8.71 -9.57 -10.47
N VAL A 487 -9.03 -10.86 -10.59
CA VAL A 487 -8.80 -11.87 -9.55
C VAL A 487 -8.08 -13.06 -10.15
N ALA A 488 -7.11 -13.61 -9.42
CA ALA A 488 -6.30 -14.73 -9.89
C ALA A 488 -6.21 -15.83 -8.84
N ALA A 489 -6.22 -17.09 -9.27
CA ALA A 489 -6.20 -18.27 -8.40
C ALA A 489 -7.24 -18.19 -7.27
N MET A 490 -8.40 -17.56 -7.53
CA MET A 490 -9.42 -17.31 -6.51
C MET A 490 -10.14 -18.61 -6.16
N ARG A 491 -10.26 -18.89 -4.86
CA ARG A 491 -10.94 -20.07 -4.33
C ARG A 491 -12.29 -19.69 -3.74
N TYR A 492 -13.16 -20.68 -3.55
CA TYR A 492 -14.37 -20.58 -2.73
C TYR A 492 -15.48 -19.62 -3.17
N ILE A 493 -15.32 -18.90 -4.28
CA ILE A 493 -16.29 -17.95 -4.81
C ILE A 493 -16.56 -18.31 -6.25
N LYS A 494 -17.83 -18.54 -6.59
CA LYS A 494 -18.25 -18.93 -7.94
C LYS A 494 -18.27 -17.77 -8.94
N ASP A 495 -18.51 -16.56 -8.43
CA ASP A 495 -18.76 -15.37 -9.23
C ASP A 495 -17.44 -14.62 -9.50
N GLY A 496 -16.64 -15.15 -10.43
CA GLY A 496 -15.29 -14.67 -10.74
C GLY A 496 -15.27 -13.27 -11.31
N ILE A 497 -16.01 -13.05 -12.40
CA ILE A 497 -16.08 -11.74 -13.08
C ILE A 497 -16.70 -10.67 -12.18
N ARG A 498 -17.67 -11.03 -11.32
CA ARG A 498 -18.24 -10.09 -10.35
C ARG A 498 -17.21 -9.70 -9.30
N ALA A 499 -16.39 -10.65 -8.83
CA ALA A 499 -15.28 -10.34 -7.94
C ALA A 499 -14.26 -9.39 -8.60
N ALA A 500 -13.91 -9.62 -9.87
CA ALA A 500 -13.05 -8.73 -10.65
C ALA A 500 -13.65 -7.32 -10.78
N HIS A 501 -14.95 -7.19 -11.06
CA HIS A 501 -15.64 -5.90 -11.09
C HIS A 501 -15.65 -5.20 -9.71
N LEU A 502 -15.80 -5.94 -8.61
CA LEU A 502 -15.68 -5.38 -7.27
C LEU A 502 -14.26 -4.88 -6.96
N VAL A 503 -13.22 -5.57 -7.46
CA VAL A 503 -11.82 -5.10 -7.36
C VAL A 503 -11.66 -3.77 -8.08
N MET A 504 -12.18 -3.66 -9.31
CA MET A 504 -12.15 -2.42 -10.10
C MET A 504 -12.85 -1.28 -9.37
N LYS A 505 -14.05 -1.53 -8.83
CA LYS A 505 -14.93 -0.50 -8.27
C LYS A 505 -14.56 -0.05 -6.85
N TYR A 506 -14.04 -0.97 -6.03
CA TYR A 506 -13.91 -0.76 -4.58
C TYR A 506 -12.47 -0.93 -4.05
N SER A 507 -11.49 -1.00 -4.94
CA SER A 507 -10.08 -1.02 -4.55
C SER A 507 -9.27 -0.08 -5.45
N GLN A 508 -8.11 0.37 -4.96
CA GLN A 508 -7.12 1.07 -5.79
C GLN A 508 -6.13 0.10 -6.45
N HIS A 509 -6.35 -1.20 -6.30
CA HIS A 509 -5.51 -2.25 -6.83
C HIS A 509 -6.13 -2.83 -8.08
N THR A 510 -5.29 -3.20 -9.04
CA THR A 510 -5.77 -3.80 -10.29
C THR A 510 -6.07 -5.29 -10.16
N LEU A 511 -5.28 -6.03 -9.37
CA LEU A 511 -5.33 -7.48 -9.29
C LEU A 511 -5.16 -7.97 -7.87
N LEU A 512 -6.07 -8.84 -7.42
CA LEU A 512 -5.94 -9.60 -6.17
C LEU A 512 -5.79 -11.09 -6.48
N ALA A 513 -5.12 -11.85 -5.60
CA ALA A 513 -4.88 -13.27 -5.86
C ALA A 513 -5.12 -14.17 -4.65
N GLY A 514 -5.37 -15.46 -4.93
CA GLY A 514 -5.49 -16.53 -3.95
C GLY A 514 -6.66 -16.32 -2.98
N GLU A 515 -6.47 -16.76 -1.73
CA GLU A 515 -7.48 -16.61 -0.68
C GLU A 515 -7.71 -15.15 -0.27
N GLY A 516 -6.72 -14.26 -0.50
CA GLY A 516 -6.90 -12.82 -0.28
C GLY A 516 -7.96 -12.23 -1.20
N ALA A 517 -8.00 -12.67 -2.46
CA ALA A 517 -9.06 -12.30 -3.40
C ALA A 517 -10.43 -12.82 -2.93
N SER A 518 -10.48 -14.06 -2.45
CA SER A 518 -11.71 -14.66 -1.90
C SER A 518 -12.23 -13.90 -0.68
N ALA A 519 -11.34 -13.56 0.26
CA ALA A 519 -11.69 -12.82 1.47
C ALA A 519 -12.22 -11.42 1.13
N PHE A 520 -11.59 -10.74 0.16
CA PHE A 520 -12.07 -9.47 -0.36
C PHE A 520 -13.48 -9.61 -0.97
N ALA A 521 -13.67 -10.56 -1.88
CA ALA A 521 -14.96 -10.82 -2.54
C ALA A 521 -16.10 -11.07 -1.53
N ILE A 522 -15.84 -11.89 -0.50
CA ILE A 522 -16.81 -12.16 0.58
C ILE A 522 -17.10 -10.88 1.38
N SER A 523 -16.06 -10.10 1.71
CA SER A 523 -16.23 -8.85 2.45
C SER A 523 -17.05 -7.79 1.68
N MET A 524 -17.07 -7.88 0.35
CA MET A 524 -17.87 -7.05 -0.54
C MET A 524 -19.28 -7.62 -0.79
N GLY A 525 -19.65 -8.74 -0.17
CA GLY A 525 -20.99 -9.30 -0.18
C GLY A 525 -21.24 -10.46 -1.15
N LEU A 526 -20.20 -11.01 -1.80
CA LEU A 526 -20.36 -12.22 -2.60
C LEU A 526 -20.51 -13.46 -1.69
N PRO A 527 -21.36 -14.44 -2.08
CA PRO A 527 -21.60 -15.63 -1.27
C PRO A 527 -20.35 -16.52 -1.22
N GLY A 528 -19.96 -16.94 -0.02
CA GLY A 528 -18.86 -17.87 0.21
C GLY A 528 -18.45 -17.93 1.68
N PRO A 529 -17.48 -18.78 2.04
CA PRO A 529 -16.78 -19.73 1.17
C PRO A 529 -17.65 -20.93 0.77
N MET A 530 -17.58 -21.39 -0.48
CA MET A 530 -18.28 -22.58 -0.98
C MET A 530 -17.31 -23.59 -1.63
N ASN A 531 -17.70 -24.86 -1.73
CA ASN A 531 -16.95 -25.83 -2.51
C ASN A 531 -17.26 -25.62 -4.01
N LEU A 532 -16.23 -25.33 -4.81
CA LEU A 532 -16.38 -25.14 -6.25
C LEU A 532 -16.31 -26.46 -7.02
N SER A 533 -15.92 -27.59 -6.42
CA SER A 533 -15.84 -28.87 -7.12
C SER A 533 -17.23 -29.42 -7.49
N SER A 534 -17.35 -29.98 -8.70
CA SER A 534 -18.51 -30.76 -9.15
C SER A 534 -18.21 -32.26 -9.20
N PRO A 535 -19.22 -33.14 -9.23
CA PRO A 535 -19.02 -34.58 -9.42
C PRO A 535 -18.18 -34.91 -10.67
N GLU A 536 -18.37 -34.16 -11.76
CA GLU A 536 -17.59 -34.32 -12.98
C GLU A 536 -16.12 -33.94 -12.79
N SER A 537 -15.83 -32.84 -12.08
CA SER A 537 -14.46 -32.41 -11.80
C SER A 537 -13.72 -33.40 -10.90
N VAL A 538 -14.40 -33.93 -9.87
CA VAL A 538 -13.84 -34.93 -8.96
C VAL A 538 -13.55 -36.23 -9.70
N LYS A 539 -14.45 -36.65 -10.60
CA LYS A 539 -14.24 -37.81 -11.46
C LYS A 539 -13.05 -37.62 -12.39
N LYS A 540 -12.98 -36.49 -13.12
CA LYS A 540 -11.84 -36.14 -13.98
C LYS A 540 -10.51 -36.25 -13.23
N TRP A 541 -10.44 -35.67 -12.04
CA TRP A 541 -9.25 -35.74 -11.20
C TRP A 541 -8.92 -37.14 -10.69
N SER A 542 -9.93 -37.94 -10.30
CA SER A 542 -9.74 -39.33 -9.90
C SER A 542 -9.18 -40.18 -11.05
N ASP A 543 -9.79 -40.08 -12.23
CA ASP A 543 -9.36 -40.80 -13.44
C ASP A 543 -7.92 -40.40 -13.81
N TRP A 544 -7.56 -39.12 -13.67
CA TRP A 544 -6.18 -38.63 -13.90
C TRP A 544 -5.17 -39.16 -12.87
N LYS A 545 -5.55 -39.27 -11.59
CA LYS A 545 -4.72 -39.87 -10.55
C LYS A 545 -4.51 -41.37 -10.77
N GLU A 546 -5.55 -42.09 -11.19
CA GLU A 546 -5.45 -43.50 -11.58
C GLU A 546 -4.53 -43.68 -12.79
N ASN A 547 -4.49 -42.71 -13.69
CA ASN A 547 -3.55 -42.64 -14.82
C ASN A 547 -2.18 -42.06 -14.45
N GLN A 548 -1.70 -42.32 -13.23
CA GLN A 548 -0.37 -41.91 -12.73
C GLN A 548 -0.07 -40.41 -12.91
N CYS A 549 -1.10 -39.57 -12.77
CA CYS A 549 -0.98 -38.13 -12.90
C CYS A 549 -0.37 -37.69 -14.25
N GLN A 550 -0.76 -38.38 -15.33
CA GLN A 550 -0.41 -38.02 -16.71
C GLN A 550 -1.65 -37.71 -17.55
N PRO A 551 -1.56 -36.72 -18.46
CA PRO A 551 -0.41 -35.84 -18.65
C PRO A 551 -0.33 -34.74 -17.58
N ASN A 552 0.84 -34.13 -17.35
CA ASN A 552 1.01 -33.03 -16.39
C ASN A 552 1.95 -31.91 -16.87
N PHE A 553 1.90 -30.79 -16.17
CA PHE A 553 2.68 -29.58 -16.48
C PHE A 553 4.07 -29.54 -15.83
N ARG A 554 4.53 -30.63 -15.21
CA ARG A 554 5.84 -30.71 -14.57
C ARG A 554 6.91 -31.04 -15.63
N LYS A 555 8.01 -30.28 -15.62
CA LYS A 555 9.16 -30.46 -16.54
C LYS A 555 10.45 -30.63 -15.76
N ASN A 556 11.35 -31.49 -16.22
CA ASN A 556 12.68 -31.74 -15.63
C ASN A 556 12.65 -32.18 -14.16
N VAL A 557 11.64 -32.96 -13.77
CA VAL A 557 11.48 -33.47 -12.42
C VAL A 557 11.16 -34.96 -12.42
N VAL A 558 11.49 -35.64 -11.33
CA VAL A 558 11.15 -37.04 -11.07
C VAL A 558 10.19 -37.08 -9.87
N PRO A 559 9.07 -37.81 -9.96
CA PRO A 559 8.10 -37.85 -8.88
C PRO A 559 8.55 -38.88 -7.81
N ALA A 560 8.36 -38.58 -6.53
CA ALA A 560 8.74 -39.50 -5.45
C ALA A 560 7.81 -40.72 -5.34
N ASN A 561 6.52 -40.51 -5.64
CA ASN A 561 5.50 -41.52 -5.94
C ASN A 561 4.91 -41.15 -7.31
N ASP A 562 4.09 -41.98 -7.97
CA ASP A 562 3.53 -41.73 -9.31
C ASP A 562 2.98 -40.29 -9.56
N CYS A 563 2.53 -39.60 -8.50
CA CYS A 563 1.96 -38.24 -8.54
C CYS A 563 2.75 -37.15 -7.78
N GLY A 564 4.01 -37.41 -7.40
CA GLY A 564 4.84 -36.52 -6.58
C GLY A 564 4.92 -36.91 -5.10
N PRO A 565 5.51 -36.07 -4.22
CA PRO A 565 6.14 -34.78 -4.50
C PRO A 565 7.27 -34.90 -5.52
N TYR A 566 7.40 -33.89 -6.38
CA TYR A 566 8.37 -33.88 -7.49
C TYR A 566 9.72 -33.31 -7.03
N LYS A 567 10.82 -33.92 -7.47
CA LYS A 567 12.20 -33.45 -7.22
C LYS A 567 12.90 -33.11 -8.54
N PRO A 568 13.77 -32.10 -8.57
CA PRO A 568 14.58 -31.81 -9.75
C PRO A 568 15.33 -33.06 -10.22
N ASN A 569 15.34 -33.28 -11.53
CA ASN A 569 16.18 -34.31 -12.13
C ASN A 569 17.63 -33.82 -12.10
N ASN A 570 18.33 -34.05 -10.98
CA ASN A 570 19.75 -33.77 -10.85
C ASN A 570 20.50 -34.78 -11.72
N GLY A 571 20.76 -34.43 -12.97
CA GLY A 571 21.52 -35.28 -13.88
C GLY A 571 22.86 -35.70 -13.29
N ALA A 572 22.91 -36.87 -12.64
CA ALA A 572 24.15 -37.60 -12.46
C ALA A 572 24.52 -38.12 -13.86
N VAL A 573 25.17 -37.26 -14.64
CA VAL A 573 26.05 -37.72 -15.70
C VAL A 573 27.13 -38.51 -14.99
N ASN A 574 26.99 -39.83 -14.97
CA ASN A 574 28.08 -40.73 -14.64
C ASN A 574 29.16 -40.54 -15.70
N VAL A 575 30.08 -39.61 -15.47
CA VAL A 575 31.38 -39.60 -16.14
C VAL A 575 32.23 -40.67 -15.48
N SER A 576 31.89 -41.93 -15.74
CA SER A 576 32.85 -43.03 -15.61
C SER A 576 33.58 -43.12 -16.94
N GLY A 577 34.90 -42.99 -16.88
CA GLY A 577 35.78 -42.68 -18.00
C GLY A 577 35.68 -43.62 -19.22
N ASP A 578 35.90 -42.98 -20.37
CA ASP A 578 36.85 -43.37 -21.43
C ASP A 578 36.24 -43.27 -22.85
N LYS A 579 37.03 -42.64 -23.73
CA LYS A 579 36.98 -42.52 -25.20
C LYS A 579 36.05 -41.48 -25.86
N ARG A 580 36.74 -40.37 -26.21
CA ARG A 580 36.74 -39.57 -27.44
C ARG A 580 35.59 -39.72 -28.47
N THR A 581 35.20 -38.52 -28.93
CA THR A 581 34.61 -38.16 -30.24
C THR A 581 33.24 -38.75 -30.56
N GLU A 582 32.20 -37.93 -30.40
CA GLU A 582 31.24 -37.58 -31.46
C GLU A 582 30.26 -36.50 -30.97
N SER A 583 29.65 -35.84 -31.95
CA SER A 583 28.74 -34.68 -31.93
C SER A 583 27.84 -34.50 -30.70
N CYS A 584 27.58 -33.23 -30.35
CA CYS A 584 26.38 -32.84 -29.60
C CYS A 584 25.13 -33.23 -30.41
N GLU A 585 24.68 -34.47 -30.28
CA GLU A 585 23.32 -34.83 -30.62
C GLU A 585 22.40 -34.11 -29.64
N MET A 586 21.69 -33.11 -30.16
CA MET A 586 20.49 -32.57 -29.55
C MET A 586 19.55 -33.74 -29.27
N GLY A 587 19.53 -34.21 -28.02
CA GLY A 587 18.60 -35.25 -27.58
C GLY A 587 17.19 -34.88 -28.03
N ALA A 588 16.57 -35.81 -28.75
CA ALA A 588 15.26 -35.66 -29.35
C ALA A 588 14.28 -35.01 -28.35
N ILE A 589 13.72 -33.86 -28.74
CA ILE A 589 12.56 -33.29 -28.06
C ILE A 589 11.45 -34.30 -28.29
N GLU A 590 11.18 -35.12 -27.28
CA GLU A 590 10.05 -36.02 -27.27
C GLU A 590 8.79 -35.18 -27.53
N TYR A 591 8.12 -35.43 -28.67
CA TYR A 591 6.91 -34.72 -29.07
C TYR A 591 5.82 -35.02 -28.04
N ARG A 592 5.66 -34.12 -27.06
CA ARG A 592 4.49 -34.14 -26.19
C ARG A 592 3.36 -33.47 -26.97
N PRO A 593 2.21 -34.13 -27.17
CA PRO A 593 1.02 -33.48 -27.70
C PRO A 593 0.74 -32.21 -26.88
N PRO A 594 0.15 -31.15 -27.49
CA PRO A 594 -0.23 -29.96 -26.75
C PRO A 594 -1.06 -30.37 -25.54
N LEU A 595 -0.60 -30.02 -24.34
CA LEU A 595 -1.32 -30.26 -23.09
C LEU A 595 -2.61 -29.44 -23.04
N VAL A 596 -2.70 -28.39 -23.85
CA VAL A 596 -3.80 -27.44 -23.95
C VAL A 596 -4.54 -27.67 -25.28
N GLY A 597 -5.86 -27.80 -25.22
CA GLY A 597 -6.75 -28.01 -26.36
C GLY A 597 -8.18 -27.52 -26.07
N PRO A 598 -9.11 -27.59 -27.05
CA PRO A 598 -10.45 -26.95 -27.01
C PRO A 598 -11.44 -27.50 -25.98
N HIS A 599 -10.98 -28.37 -25.08
CA HIS A 599 -11.76 -28.98 -24.00
C HIS A 599 -10.98 -28.97 -22.68
N ASN A 600 -9.84 -28.27 -22.65
CA ASN A 600 -8.86 -28.35 -21.57
C ASN A 600 -8.31 -26.99 -21.11
N HIS A 601 -8.74 -25.88 -21.73
CA HIS A 601 -8.37 -24.50 -21.36
C HIS A 601 -9.31 -23.50 -22.04
N ASP A 602 -10.62 -23.79 -22.05
CA ASP A 602 -11.53 -22.84 -22.68
C ASP A 602 -11.75 -21.65 -21.74
N THR A 603 -11.77 -20.49 -22.35
CA THR A 603 -11.76 -19.20 -21.70
C THR A 603 -12.80 -18.38 -22.40
N ILE A 604 -13.79 -17.88 -21.67
CA ILE A 604 -14.68 -16.85 -22.20
C ILE A 604 -13.95 -15.52 -22.10
N SER A 605 -13.75 -14.88 -23.23
CA SER A 605 -13.33 -13.50 -23.33
C SER A 605 -14.37 -12.76 -24.17
N MET A 606 -14.82 -11.60 -23.69
CA MET A 606 -15.93 -10.86 -24.27
C MET A 606 -15.56 -9.39 -24.43
N ALA A 607 -15.95 -8.80 -25.55
CA ALA A 607 -15.91 -7.37 -25.81
C ALA A 607 -17.34 -6.87 -26.05
N VAL A 608 -17.70 -5.76 -25.42
CA VAL A 608 -19.00 -5.10 -25.60
C VAL A 608 -18.77 -3.66 -26.00
N ILE A 609 -19.47 -3.21 -27.03
CA ILE A 609 -19.65 -1.80 -27.38
C ILE A 609 -21.10 -1.43 -27.05
N ASP A 610 -21.30 -0.49 -26.13
CA ASP A 610 -22.64 -0.08 -25.73
C ASP A 610 -23.30 0.91 -26.69
N LYS A 611 -24.54 1.30 -26.38
CA LYS A 611 -25.33 2.22 -27.22
C LYS A 611 -24.72 3.62 -27.35
N MET A 612 -23.82 3.99 -26.44
CA MET A 612 -23.07 5.25 -26.49
C MET A 612 -21.77 5.12 -27.27
N GLY A 613 -21.41 3.89 -27.66
CA GLY A 613 -20.15 3.59 -28.34
C GLY A 613 -19.01 3.26 -27.37
N HIS A 614 -19.28 3.15 -26.07
CA HIS A 614 -18.24 2.84 -25.10
C HIS A 614 -17.87 1.35 -25.10
N ILE A 615 -16.60 1.05 -24.95
CA ILE A 615 -16.02 -0.29 -25.10
C ILE A 615 -15.56 -0.80 -23.75
N ALA A 616 -15.98 -2.01 -23.39
CA ALA A 616 -15.44 -2.75 -22.26
C ALA A 616 -15.13 -4.18 -22.66
N VAL A 617 -14.21 -4.79 -21.92
CA VAL A 617 -13.86 -6.20 -22.11
C VAL A 617 -13.81 -6.94 -20.78
N GLY A 618 -14.00 -8.26 -20.84
CA GLY A 618 -13.83 -9.11 -19.68
C GLY A 618 -13.44 -10.53 -20.05
N THR A 619 -12.92 -11.25 -19.08
CA THR A 619 -12.51 -12.64 -19.23
C THR A 619 -12.77 -13.41 -17.95
N SER A 620 -13.19 -14.68 -18.09
CA SER A 620 -13.27 -15.64 -16.98
C SER A 620 -12.82 -17.02 -17.43
N THR A 621 -12.08 -17.72 -16.57
CA THR A 621 -11.58 -19.08 -16.83
C THR A 621 -11.22 -19.81 -15.53
N ASN A 622 -11.28 -21.15 -15.56
CA ASN A 622 -10.63 -21.97 -14.54
C ASN A 622 -9.18 -22.32 -14.90
N GLY A 623 -8.69 -21.91 -16.07
CA GLY A 623 -7.37 -22.23 -16.58
C GLY A 623 -7.23 -23.69 -17.02
N ALA A 624 -5.97 -24.15 -17.10
CA ALA A 624 -5.68 -25.50 -17.59
C ALA A 624 -6.05 -26.58 -16.56
N THR A 625 -6.66 -27.68 -17.01
CA THR A 625 -6.97 -28.83 -16.14
C THR A 625 -5.69 -29.52 -15.70
N TYR A 626 -5.60 -29.90 -14.41
CA TYR A 626 -4.43 -30.47 -13.74
C TYR A 626 -3.22 -29.53 -13.67
N LYS A 627 -3.48 -28.21 -13.75
CA LYS A 627 -2.47 -27.19 -13.49
C LYS A 627 -1.82 -27.38 -12.11
N ILE A 628 -0.60 -26.88 -11.98
CA ILE A 628 0.08 -26.83 -10.69
C ILE A 628 -0.70 -25.84 -9.79
N PRO A 629 -0.97 -26.17 -8.51
CA PRO A 629 -1.66 -25.29 -7.59
C PRO A 629 -1.00 -23.91 -7.54
N GLY A 630 -1.81 -22.86 -7.66
CA GLY A 630 -1.34 -21.47 -7.76
C GLY A 630 -0.92 -21.01 -9.16
N ARG A 631 -0.99 -21.86 -10.19
CA ARG A 631 -0.80 -21.43 -11.59
C ARG A 631 -1.91 -20.46 -11.98
N VAL A 632 -1.48 -19.30 -12.47
CA VAL A 632 -2.33 -18.26 -13.07
C VAL A 632 -2.04 -18.22 -14.56
N GLY A 633 -3.09 -18.23 -15.38
CA GLY A 633 -2.99 -18.14 -16.84
C GLY A 633 -2.94 -16.70 -17.34
N ASP A 634 -3.21 -16.51 -18.63
CA ASP A 634 -3.43 -15.19 -19.23
C ASP A 634 -4.76 -14.56 -18.79
N GLY A 635 -5.75 -15.37 -18.41
CA GLY A 635 -7.11 -14.97 -18.02
C GLY A 635 -7.23 -13.66 -17.23
N PRO A 636 -6.50 -13.47 -16.11
CA PRO A 636 -6.59 -12.27 -15.30
C PRO A 636 -5.57 -11.18 -15.68
N ILE A 637 -4.82 -11.36 -16.77
CA ILE A 637 -3.72 -10.48 -17.18
C ILE A 637 -4.19 -9.55 -18.30
N VAL A 638 -4.41 -8.28 -17.94
CA VAL A 638 -4.75 -7.22 -18.90
C VAL A 638 -3.71 -7.12 -20.02
N GLY A 639 -4.20 -6.99 -21.25
CA GLY A 639 -3.36 -6.97 -22.45
C GLY A 639 -3.02 -8.37 -22.97
N SER A 640 -3.12 -9.42 -22.14
CA SER A 640 -3.00 -10.79 -22.61
C SER A 640 -4.34 -11.39 -23.00
N SER A 641 -5.22 -11.60 -22.02
CA SER A 641 -6.52 -12.23 -22.25
C SER A 641 -7.53 -11.28 -22.87
N ALA A 642 -7.54 -10.02 -22.41
CA ALA A 642 -8.41 -8.99 -22.94
C ALA A 642 -7.79 -7.60 -22.83
N TYR A 643 -8.17 -6.70 -23.73
CA TYR A 643 -7.80 -5.29 -23.70
C TYR A 643 -8.85 -4.44 -24.41
N ALA A 644 -9.19 -3.28 -23.86
CA ALA A 644 -10.11 -2.30 -24.46
C ALA A 644 -9.50 -0.91 -24.46
N ASP A 645 -9.82 -0.13 -25.48
CA ASP A 645 -9.56 1.31 -25.56
C ASP A 645 -10.65 1.94 -26.42
N ASP A 646 -11.38 2.91 -25.85
CA ASP A 646 -12.55 3.51 -26.49
C ASP A 646 -12.25 4.20 -27.82
N GLU A 647 -11.02 4.70 -27.97
CA GLU A 647 -10.60 5.42 -29.18
C GLU A 647 -10.27 4.47 -30.34
N VAL A 648 -10.14 3.16 -30.05
CA VAL A 648 -9.58 2.17 -30.98
C VAL A 648 -10.48 0.95 -31.14
N GLY A 649 -10.76 0.21 -30.07
CA GLY A 649 -11.39 -1.11 -30.13
C GLY A 649 -11.13 -1.98 -28.91
N GLY A 650 -11.61 -3.23 -28.98
CA GLY A 650 -11.41 -4.27 -27.98
C GLY A 650 -10.86 -5.56 -28.57
N CYS A 651 -10.21 -6.36 -27.74
CA CYS A 651 -9.74 -7.70 -28.11
C CYS A 651 -9.92 -8.67 -26.95
N GLY A 652 -10.27 -9.92 -27.28
CA GLY A 652 -10.35 -11.05 -26.36
C GLY A 652 -9.59 -12.27 -26.89
N ALA A 653 -9.02 -13.08 -25.99
CA ALA A 653 -8.14 -14.20 -26.32
C ALA A 653 -8.53 -15.49 -25.60
N THR A 654 -8.06 -16.61 -26.16
CA THR A 654 -8.17 -17.96 -25.59
C THR A 654 -7.02 -18.84 -26.11
N GLY A 655 -6.58 -19.85 -25.37
CA GLY A 655 -5.47 -20.72 -25.79
C GLY A 655 -4.53 -21.13 -24.67
N ASP A 656 -3.29 -21.46 -25.03
CA ASP A 656 -2.22 -21.70 -24.06
C ASP A 656 -1.82 -20.41 -23.34
N GLY A 657 -2.51 -20.14 -22.23
CA GLY A 657 -2.30 -18.94 -21.42
C GLY A 657 -0.84 -18.68 -21.00
N ASP A 658 -0.02 -19.72 -20.80
CA ASP A 658 1.39 -19.56 -20.44
C ASP A 658 2.23 -19.03 -21.61
N THR A 659 1.84 -19.34 -22.84
CA THR A 659 2.45 -18.78 -24.06
C THR A 659 1.85 -17.42 -24.39
N MET A 660 0.52 -17.27 -24.33
CA MET A 660 -0.20 -16.03 -24.65
C MET A 660 0.30 -14.84 -23.79
N MET A 661 0.44 -15.03 -22.48
CA MET A 661 0.89 -13.96 -21.56
C MET A 661 2.29 -13.42 -21.84
N ARG A 662 3.14 -14.17 -22.56
CA ARG A 662 4.50 -13.72 -22.92
C ARG A 662 4.49 -12.68 -24.04
N PHE A 663 3.40 -12.59 -24.79
CA PHE A 663 3.30 -11.75 -25.98
C PHE A 663 2.23 -10.68 -25.90
N LEU A 664 1.37 -10.70 -24.88
CA LEU A 664 0.28 -9.73 -24.69
C LEU A 664 -0.54 -9.49 -25.98
N PRO A 665 -1.13 -10.55 -26.56
CA PRO A 665 -1.71 -10.48 -27.90
C PRO A 665 -2.87 -9.48 -28.00
N CYS A 666 -3.73 -9.37 -26.98
CA CYS A 666 -4.84 -8.41 -27.02
C CYS A 666 -4.37 -6.95 -27.04
N TYR A 667 -3.35 -6.61 -26.26
CA TYR A 667 -2.72 -5.29 -26.32
C TYR A 667 -2.10 -5.06 -27.70
N GLN A 668 -1.35 -6.03 -28.24
CA GLN A 668 -0.76 -5.93 -29.57
C GLN A 668 -1.81 -5.75 -30.67
N VAL A 669 -2.96 -6.43 -30.58
CA VAL A 669 -4.07 -6.30 -31.53
C VAL A 669 -4.62 -4.87 -31.49
N VAL A 670 -4.97 -4.36 -30.30
CA VAL A 670 -5.51 -3.01 -30.15
C VAL A 670 -4.49 -1.96 -30.62
N GLU A 671 -3.21 -2.12 -30.27
CA GLU A 671 -2.16 -1.21 -30.74
C GLU A 671 -1.95 -1.27 -32.27
N SER A 672 -2.07 -2.44 -32.88
CA SER A 672 -1.99 -2.58 -34.34
C SER A 672 -3.20 -1.93 -35.03
N MET A 673 -4.39 -2.02 -34.43
CA MET A 673 -5.57 -1.28 -34.90
C MET A 673 -5.40 0.24 -34.73
N ARG A 674 -4.77 0.70 -33.64
CA ARG A 674 -4.42 2.12 -33.44
C ARG A 674 -3.51 2.63 -34.56
N GLN A 675 -2.63 1.78 -35.07
CA GLN A 675 -1.74 2.07 -36.20
C GLN A 675 -2.43 1.96 -37.58
N GLY A 676 -3.73 1.69 -37.60
CA GLY A 676 -4.55 1.69 -38.81
C GLY A 676 -4.76 0.32 -39.46
N MET A 677 -4.33 -0.78 -38.83
CA MET A 677 -4.66 -2.12 -39.31
C MET A 677 -6.14 -2.44 -39.10
N LYS A 678 -6.73 -3.22 -40.00
CA LYS A 678 -8.09 -3.74 -39.79
C LYS A 678 -8.08 -4.85 -38.74
N PRO A 679 -9.20 -5.12 -38.03
CA PRO A 679 -9.28 -6.14 -36.99
C PRO A 679 -8.68 -7.50 -37.38
N GLY A 680 -8.98 -8.00 -38.59
CA GLY A 680 -8.46 -9.31 -39.04
C GLY A 680 -6.97 -9.33 -39.32
N GLU A 681 -6.41 -8.22 -39.82
CA GLU A 681 -4.97 -8.07 -40.05
C GLU A 681 -4.21 -7.96 -38.72
N ALA A 682 -4.74 -7.15 -37.80
CA ALA A 682 -4.20 -7.00 -36.45
C ALA A 682 -4.19 -8.32 -35.67
N ALA A 683 -5.32 -9.04 -35.68
CA ALA A 683 -5.45 -10.37 -35.06
C ALA A 683 -4.42 -11.36 -35.63
N LYS A 684 -4.29 -11.40 -36.97
CA LYS A 684 -3.34 -12.29 -37.65
C LYS A 684 -1.89 -11.94 -37.34
N ASP A 685 -1.53 -10.65 -37.28
CA ASP A 685 -0.17 -10.21 -36.93
C ASP A 685 0.20 -10.66 -35.51
N ALA A 686 -0.69 -10.46 -34.54
CA ALA A 686 -0.47 -10.87 -33.14
C ALA A 686 -0.25 -12.39 -33.02
N ILE A 687 -1.13 -13.20 -33.61
CA ILE A 687 -1.01 -14.67 -33.59
C ILE A 687 0.26 -15.14 -34.32
N SER A 688 0.59 -14.54 -35.48
CA SER A 688 1.78 -14.90 -36.26
C SER A 688 3.09 -14.59 -35.53
N ARG A 689 3.13 -13.55 -34.68
CA ARG A 689 4.29 -13.26 -33.82
C ARG A 689 4.57 -14.38 -32.83
N ILE A 690 3.52 -14.92 -32.22
CA ILE A 690 3.62 -16.05 -31.29
C ILE A 690 4.06 -17.30 -32.05
N ALA A 691 3.40 -17.63 -33.16
CA ALA A 691 3.69 -18.81 -33.99
C ALA A 691 5.15 -18.86 -34.47
N ARG A 692 5.73 -17.71 -34.83
CA ARG A 692 7.14 -17.63 -35.24
C ARG A 692 8.11 -18.07 -34.16
N ARG A 693 7.76 -17.86 -32.88
CA ARG A 693 8.63 -18.18 -31.74
C ARG A 693 8.30 -19.51 -31.08
N TYR A 694 7.03 -19.91 -31.15
CA TYR A 694 6.49 -21.15 -30.61
C TYR A 694 5.57 -21.79 -31.67
N PRO A 695 6.11 -22.53 -32.66
CA PRO A 695 5.33 -23.05 -33.78
C PRO A 695 4.22 -24.04 -33.38
N ASP A 696 4.38 -24.72 -32.25
CA ASP A 696 3.44 -25.72 -31.75
C ASP A 696 2.43 -25.15 -30.74
N PHE A 697 2.43 -23.84 -30.52
CA PHE A 697 1.46 -23.23 -29.60
C PHE A 697 0.03 -23.36 -30.14
N VAL A 698 -0.94 -23.23 -29.26
CA VAL A 698 -2.35 -23.21 -29.62
C VAL A 698 -2.98 -21.97 -29.01
N GLY A 699 -3.70 -21.20 -29.81
CA GLY A 699 -4.40 -20.02 -29.31
C GLY A 699 -5.12 -19.23 -30.39
N ALA A 700 -5.99 -18.34 -29.95
CA ALA A 700 -6.81 -17.51 -30.79
C ALA A 700 -7.09 -16.15 -30.14
N VAL A 701 -7.42 -15.18 -30.98
CA VAL A 701 -7.92 -13.87 -30.57
C VAL A 701 -9.12 -13.50 -31.44
N VAL A 702 -10.02 -12.72 -30.85
CA VAL A 702 -11.10 -12.02 -31.55
C VAL A 702 -10.97 -10.52 -31.27
N ALA A 703 -10.98 -9.73 -32.33
CA ALA A 703 -10.82 -8.29 -32.32
C ALA A 703 -12.12 -7.62 -32.75
N VAL A 704 -12.43 -6.46 -32.16
CA VAL A 704 -13.51 -5.57 -32.59
C VAL A 704 -12.97 -4.13 -32.60
N ASP A 705 -13.17 -3.40 -33.69
CA ASP A 705 -12.83 -1.97 -33.75
C ASP A 705 -13.95 -1.09 -33.19
N LYS A 706 -13.65 0.18 -32.91
CA LYS A 706 -14.63 1.17 -32.45
C LYS A 706 -15.80 1.42 -33.41
N ASN A 707 -15.74 0.90 -34.63
CA ASN A 707 -16.83 0.99 -35.60
C ASN A 707 -17.70 -0.29 -35.60
N GLY A 708 -17.44 -1.24 -34.70
CA GLY A 708 -18.15 -2.52 -34.62
C GLY A 708 -17.70 -3.57 -35.63
N SER A 709 -16.65 -3.32 -36.43
CA SER A 709 -16.10 -4.34 -37.33
C SER A 709 -15.31 -5.35 -36.50
N HIS A 710 -15.51 -6.64 -36.73
CA HIS A 710 -14.87 -7.69 -35.94
C HIS A 710 -14.22 -8.75 -36.82
N ALA A 711 -13.19 -9.42 -36.29
CA ALA A 711 -12.56 -10.57 -36.94
C ALA A 711 -11.75 -11.38 -35.91
N GLY A 712 -11.51 -12.65 -36.19
CA GLY A 712 -10.64 -13.49 -35.38
C GLY A 712 -9.45 -14.05 -36.16
N ALA A 713 -8.42 -14.47 -35.42
CA ALA A 713 -7.29 -15.24 -35.92
C ALA A 713 -6.95 -16.33 -34.91
N CYS A 714 -6.49 -17.48 -35.39
CA CYS A 714 -6.09 -18.59 -34.53
C CYS A 714 -4.87 -19.32 -35.10
N HIS A 715 -4.25 -20.16 -34.27
CA HIS A 715 -3.16 -21.05 -34.65
C HIS A 715 -3.29 -22.35 -33.85
N GLY A 716 -2.96 -23.49 -34.49
CA GLY A 716 -2.99 -24.81 -33.86
C GLY A 716 -4.37 -25.47 -33.73
N TRP A 717 -5.48 -24.74 -33.92
CA TRP A 717 -6.85 -25.29 -33.90
C TRP A 717 -7.82 -24.51 -34.78
N MET A 718 -9.02 -25.06 -35.00
CA MET A 718 -10.16 -24.30 -35.51
C MET A 718 -10.78 -23.52 -34.37
N PHE A 719 -10.95 -22.21 -34.56
CA PHE A 719 -11.53 -21.32 -33.55
C PHE A 719 -12.92 -20.84 -34.01
N GLN A 720 -13.83 -20.72 -33.06
CA GLN A 720 -15.14 -20.11 -33.29
C GLN A 720 -15.35 -18.96 -32.32
N TYR A 721 -16.05 -17.91 -32.76
CA TYR A 721 -16.45 -16.79 -31.92
C TYR A 721 -17.89 -16.40 -32.21
N SER A 722 -18.57 -15.86 -31.22
CA SER A 722 -19.97 -15.46 -31.31
C SER A 722 -20.12 -13.94 -31.35
N VAL A 723 -21.07 -13.46 -32.14
CA VAL A 723 -21.36 -12.02 -32.29
C VAL A 723 -22.86 -11.77 -32.28
N GLN A 724 -23.27 -10.65 -31.68
CA GLN A 724 -24.59 -10.06 -31.85
C GLN A 724 -24.46 -8.56 -32.08
N ASN A 725 -25.17 -8.04 -33.08
CA ASN A 725 -25.28 -6.63 -33.43
C ASN A 725 -26.73 -6.31 -33.83
N PRO A 726 -27.10 -5.03 -34.07
CA PRO A 726 -28.49 -4.66 -34.31
C PRO A 726 -29.06 -5.20 -35.62
N ASP A 727 -28.20 -5.59 -36.58
CA ASP A 727 -28.59 -6.13 -37.88
C ASP A 727 -28.90 -7.65 -37.82
N MET A 728 -28.75 -8.28 -36.66
CA MET A 728 -28.94 -9.72 -36.45
C MET A 728 -30.18 -10.02 -35.60
N ASP A 729 -31.00 -10.98 -36.04
CA ASP A 729 -32.16 -11.45 -35.26
C ASP A 729 -31.75 -12.17 -33.94
N ASP A 730 -30.62 -12.89 -33.95
CA ASP A 730 -30.03 -13.59 -32.81
C ASP A 730 -28.51 -13.74 -33.00
N VAL A 731 -27.82 -14.23 -31.97
CA VAL A 731 -26.37 -14.47 -31.97
C VAL A 731 -25.94 -15.36 -33.13
N GLN A 732 -24.91 -14.92 -33.87
CA GLN A 732 -24.28 -15.68 -34.94
C GLN A 732 -22.90 -16.20 -34.53
N VAL A 733 -22.50 -17.34 -35.11
CA VAL A 733 -21.18 -17.97 -34.87
C VAL A 733 -20.33 -17.87 -36.12
N PHE A 734 -19.11 -17.37 -35.97
CA PHE A 734 -18.11 -17.25 -37.03
C PHE A 734 -17.02 -18.27 -36.80
N THR A 735 -16.55 -18.90 -37.88
CA THR A 735 -15.47 -19.90 -37.82
C THR A 735 -14.20 -19.34 -38.46
N VAL A 736 -13.09 -19.47 -37.75
CA VAL A 736 -11.75 -19.05 -38.14
C VAL A 736 -10.90 -20.30 -38.33
N LEU A 737 -10.21 -20.37 -39.46
CA LEU A 737 -9.28 -21.44 -39.78
C LEU A 737 -7.86 -21.06 -39.33
N PRO A 738 -7.07 -22.03 -38.83
CA PRO A 738 -5.70 -21.80 -38.34
C PRO A 738 -4.70 -21.38 -39.42
#